data_AF-A0A845KWJ9-F1
#
_entry.id   AF-A0A845KWJ9-F1
#
_cell.length_a   1.000
_cell.length_b   1.000
_cell.length_c   1.000
_cell.angle_alpha   90.00
_cell.angle_beta   90.00
_cell.angle_gamma   90.00
#
_symmetry.space_group_name_H-M   'P 1'
#
loop_
_entity.id
_entity.type
_entity.pdbx_description
1 polymer ?
#
loop_
_entity_poly.entity_id
_entity_poly.type
_entity_poly.pdbx_seq_one_letter_code
_entity_poly.pdbx_strand_id
1 'polypeptide(L)'
;MKIKERIITLIEEQKDEKSANLWNICQKIIDNINAHNKQIIAQMQEYDTHDQEHSEKVLEIMENILDPTTIEKMSFYELILLYMSAYLHDSAMAMPNWEYTLLRAVEGTEEYNDSTLSFKICNDYKRVHTFSEALDMVQNNKDKLFDYEKARQYVCMKPTEEALIESLAELMCSYEEFRNGYTEELDGCKDSVSKYMNKSKFIRSEFIRQTHHIRVVDNVYALKGKIADAIGGFYAESFVEDLAAVCRCHGEKLEKIFELPIARKDWSDENANIQFLAILLRLGDVIHFDSERAPMSLYAEKQISDAESYKHWNAKFQELQYTVHNENSKVSIRYQAYCREPEMYYFIQDYLDGIDNEIDNYYILKNRWELIQNRELERYYLNIDKVDRTQIKYDRDRFVPDKNMKFVLNQSKILELLMGIQLYKDKFLCIREIYQNALDASKCMKAYNRKLGKTENLTIQFGVGVEEIQGKTEKYIYCLDHGTGMNKYIIRNYLLHIGNSYYRSKEFAKKNTDWGYDVNPTSQFGIGLLSGYMLADKIGITTIHYEDNKALSFVLEGANEHFYYIKPNRLEKEQIGEHGTLIKLYLKSEYCDNINAKYIPKLPLALMTSRSEIKNYVGERSLIDGNLLYILSQHIGIKCADIPVRVCDEEGKCHELYYSNTIFDQRNYDEIHDEDVEQLWKERHYLGGGENPYKLAIEKRNLMDDYVIKAVSENVELYSHITLPKRGIGEYNVRLFDFGDFLGNKESSIFVDGVLVETSMRNCSEIEDVLGEDIVMHSMLNYVGNKRPVLSVDRNSCVEMPKIKEELKNLRDAFVGEILDTITGHVQKENITGDDPEGAVILNIVIREFPTLSGCLLKRLCASQNIKLTFDKKFLENHSYNMNDIFSKDTIVLSETNFMEYQEITRQVILGRSMYAEKIKVNDLTVEIRGGEYQEFPDIKHAYRHENLSLVSVAIGADEWEGVYKEYDLVSRLWPIVSTKLYDSLVDEYSVSEVTKRCKTISEVTNGMQGIANLDPVLIHPRYGISSKSQNHLRKRNCYVGEFESIQKQYWLFEMTNHGELTREKKISYALYAYIGPRKLNEMEQERLDELAESDPEYVQGVKEGWSILFLGAIEKYIICPGVMPRDEIVKKIPDSYKKMKPDITYLFTDGSHVFDEFHLSE
;
A
#
# COMPACT_ATOMS: atom_id res chain seq x y z
N MET A 1 -30.31 -54.64 -11.28
CA MET A 1 -29.66 -53.57 -12.05
C MET A 1 -29.70 -53.99 -13.51
N LYS A 2 -30.46 -53.25 -14.32
CA LYS A 2 -30.84 -53.64 -15.68
C LYS A 2 -29.63 -53.74 -16.63
N ILE A 3 -28.66 -52.84 -16.52
CA ILE A 3 -27.43 -52.87 -17.34
C ILE A 3 -26.63 -54.14 -17.03
N LYS A 4 -26.44 -54.47 -15.75
CA LYS A 4 -25.76 -55.70 -15.31
C LYS A 4 -26.47 -56.96 -15.81
N GLU A 5 -27.81 -56.99 -15.70
CA GLU A 5 -28.63 -58.11 -16.21
C GLU A 5 -28.49 -58.26 -17.73
N ARG A 6 -28.48 -57.15 -18.47
CA ARG A 6 -28.30 -57.17 -19.93
C ARG A 6 -26.89 -57.61 -20.34
N ILE A 7 -25.84 -57.18 -19.63
CA ILE A 7 -24.47 -57.64 -19.85
C ILE A 7 -24.39 -59.17 -19.71
N ILE A 8 -24.96 -59.74 -18.65
CA ILE A 8 -24.97 -61.18 -18.42
C ILE A 8 -25.74 -61.90 -19.54
N THR A 9 -26.90 -61.36 -19.92
CA THR A 9 -27.72 -61.92 -21.01
C THR A 9 -26.95 -61.94 -22.33
N LEU A 10 -26.27 -60.84 -22.70
CA LEU A 10 -25.46 -60.76 -23.92
C LEU A 10 -24.29 -61.75 -23.91
N ILE A 11 -23.65 -61.97 -22.76
CA ILE A 11 -22.58 -62.99 -22.64
C ILE A 11 -23.13 -64.39 -22.92
N GLU A 12 -24.33 -64.71 -22.41
CA GLU A 12 -24.99 -66.00 -22.64
C GLU A 12 -25.48 -66.17 -24.10
N GLU A 13 -26.00 -65.10 -24.70
CA GLU A 13 -26.53 -65.06 -26.07
C GLU A 13 -25.42 -65.12 -27.13
N GLN A 14 -24.38 -64.30 -27.00
CA GLN A 14 -23.34 -64.13 -28.01
C GLN A 14 -22.25 -65.20 -27.90
N LYS A 15 -22.04 -65.80 -26.70
CA LYS A 15 -20.99 -66.80 -26.42
C LYS A 15 -19.58 -66.35 -26.82
N ASP A 16 -19.32 -65.04 -26.74
CA ASP A 16 -18.00 -64.47 -26.97
C ASP A 16 -17.11 -64.62 -25.73
N GLU A 17 -15.99 -65.34 -25.88
CA GLU A 17 -15.05 -65.61 -24.80
C GLU A 17 -14.41 -64.33 -24.26
N LYS A 18 -14.15 -63.35 -25.13
CA LYS A 18 -13.57 -62.05 -24.74
C LYS A 18 -14.50 -61.27 -23.83
N SER A 19 -15.79 -61.18 -24.19
CA SER A 19 -16.81 -60.50 -23.39
C SER A 19 -16.97 -61.14 -22.00
N ALA A 20 -17.00 -62.48 -21.93
CA ALA A 20 -17.05 -63.20 -20.66
C ALA A 20 -15.81 -62.95 -19.79
N ASN A 21 -14.62 -63.00 -20.38
CA ASN A 21 -13.36 -62.74 -19.68
C ASN A 21 -13.26 -61.30 -19.20
N LEU A 22 -13.66 -60.32 -20.03
CA LEU A 22 -13.65 -58.92 -19.66
C LEU A 22 -14.58 -58.65 -18.49
N TRP A 23 -15.80 -59.19 -18.52
CA TRP A 23 -16.76 -59.04 -17.43
C TRP A 23 -16.19 -59.55 -16.10
N ASN A 24 -15.60 -60.74 -16.09
CA ASN A 24 -14.98 -61.32 -14.90
C ASN A 24 -13.82 -60.46 -14.35
N ILE A 25 -12.99 -59.87 -15.21
CA ILE A 25 -11.91 -58.96 -14.79
C ILE A 25 -12.48 -57.64 -14.27
N CYS A 26 -13.47 -57.07 -14.94
CA CYS A 26 -14.14 -55.83 -14.54
C CYS A 26 -14.75 -55.93 -13.14
N GLN A 27 -15.42 -57.04 -12.82
CA GLN A 27 -15.99 -57.27 -11.48
C GLN A 27 -14.89 -57.27 -10.39
N LYS A 28 -13.77 -57.96 -10.63
CA LYS A 28 -12.63 -57.97 -9.69
C LYS A 28 -12.00 -56.59 -9.54
N ILE A 29 -11.95 -55.79 -10.60
CA ILE A 29 -11.45 -54.41 -10.52
C ILE A 29 -12.36 -53.58 -9.62
N ILE A 30 -13.68 -53.66 -9.84
CA ILE A 30 -14.67 -52.90 -9.07
C ILE A 30 -14.62 -53.27 -7.58
N ASP A 31 -14.51 -54.54 -7.23
CA ASP A 31 -14.39 -54.97 -5.82
C ASP A 31 -13.19 -54.30 -5.12
N ASN A 32 -12.06 -54.19 -5.82
CA ASN A 32 -10.87 -53.52 -5.30
C ASN A 32 -11.02 -51.99 -5.24
N ILE A 33 -11.65 -51.38 -6.25
CA ILE A 33 -11.90 -49.94 -6.29
C ILE A 33 -12.87 -49.54 -5.17
N ASN A 34 -13.94 -50.30 -4.94
CA ASN A 34 -14.88 -50.06 -3.85
C ASN A 34 -14.19 -50.15 -2.47
N ALA A 35 -13.23 -51.06 -2.30
CA ALA A 35 -12.43 -51.13 -1.09
C ALA A 35 -11.53 -49.88 -0.92
N HIS A 36 -10.96 -49.37 -2.01
CA HIS A 36 -10.12 -48.17 -2.01
C HIS A 36 -10.91 -46.88 -1.76
N ASN A 37 -12.05 -46.70 -2.42
CA ASN A 37 -12.88 -45.50 -2.32
C ASN A 37 -13.42 -45.25 -0.90
N LYS A 38 -13.45 -46.26 -0.02
CA LYS A 38 -13.73 -46.06 1.41
C LYS A 38 -12.76 -45.07 2.08
N GLN A 39 -11.56 -44.89 1.55
CA GLN A 39 -10.59 -43.92 2.03
C GLN A 39 -11.01 -42.47 1.80
N ILE A 40 -11.94 -42.18 0.88
CA ILE A 40 -12.47 -40.83 0.65
C ILE A 40 -13.01 -40.25 1.96
N ILE A 41 -13.71 -41.07 2.75
CA ILE A 41 -14.25 -40.65 4.06
C ILE A 41 -13.13 -40.19 5.01
N ALA A 42 -11.97 -40.86 5.02
CA ALA A 42 -10.86 -40.49 5.89
C ALA A 42 -10.07 -39.27 5.37
N GLN A 43 -9.92 -39.15 4.05
CA GLN A 43 -9.06 -38.14 3.41
C GLN A 43 -9.79 -36.82 3.12
N MET A 44 -11.10 -36.86 2.91
CA MET A 44 -11.95 -35.73 2.55
C MET A 44 -12.94 -35.44 3.70
N GLN A 45 -12.50 -34.70 4.72
CA GLN A 45 -13.28 -34.47 5.94
C GLN A 45 -14.52 -33.59 5.72
N GLU A 46 -14.50 -32.67 4.77
CA GLU A 46 -15.62 -31.74 4.53
C GLU A 46 -16.70 -32.35 3.60
N TYR A 47 -16.41 -33.48 2.95
CA TYR A 47 -17.22 -34.06 1.89
C TYR A 47 -18.13 -35.21 2.35
N ASP A 48 -19.26 -35.33 1.67
CA ASP A 48 -20.29 -36.35 1.85
C ASP A 48 -19.90 -37.69 1.20
N THR A 49 -20.74 -38.72 1.25
CA THR A 49 -20.33 -40.08 0.87
C THR A 49 -20.14 -40.23 -0.65
N HIS A 50 -19.03 -40.86 -1.03
CA HIS A 50 -18.62 -41.18 -2.41
C HIS A 50 -18.10 -42.63 -2.46
N ASP A 51 -18.84 -43.55 -1.86
CA ASP A 51 -18.48 -44.96 -1.79
C ASP A 51 -19.27 -45.80 -2.82
N GLN A 52 -19.29 -47.13 -2.62
CA GLN A 52 -19.98 -48.05 -3.51
C GLN A 52 -21.47 -47.68 -3.71
N GLU A 53 -22.14 -47.18 -2.67
CA GLU A 53 -23.56 -46.82 -2.78
C GLU A 53 -23.75 -45.67 -3.76
N HIS A 54 -22.82 -44.70 -3.78
CA HIS A 54 -22.83 -43.62 -4.76
C HIS A 54 -22.68 -44.13 -6.19
N SER A 55 -21.69 -44.97 -6.47
CA SER A 55 -21.50 -45.53 -7.81
C SER A 55 -22.71 -46.36 -8.28
N GLU A 56 -23.33 -47.12 -7.37
CA GLU A 56 -24.55 -47.89 -7.66
C GLU A 56 -25.74 -46.97 -7.98
N LYS A 57 -25.90 -45.86 -7.26
CA LYS A 57 -26.93 -44.87 -7.50
C LYS A 57 -26.74 -44.09 -8.80
N VAL A 58 -25.50 -43.70 -9.14
CA VAL A 58 -25.19 -43.08 -10.43
C VAL A 58 -25.58 -44.01 -11.57
N LEU A 59 -25.25 -45.29 -11.46
CA LEU A 59 -25.64 -46.30 -12.45
C LEU A 59 -27.17 -46.51 -12.48
N GLU A 60 -27.85 -46.52 -11.34
CA GLU A 60 -29.32 -46.59 -11.25
C GLU A 60 -30.00 -45.39 -11.94
N ILE A 61 -29.47 -44.18 -11.74
CA ILE A 61 -29.97 -42.97 -12.40
C ILE A 61 -29.82 -43.09 -13.92
N MET A 62 -28.64 -43.51 -14.40
CA MET A 62 -28.43 -43.75 -15.83
C MET A 62 -29.43 -44.79 -16.37
N GLU A 63 -29.68 -45.88 -15.63
CA GLU A 63 -30.69 -46.91 -15.96
C GLU A 63 -32.14 -46.41 -15.95
N ASN A 64 -32.44 -45.33 -15.21
CA ASN A 64 -33.78 -44.74 -15.14
C ASN A 64 -33.98 -43.64 -16.19
N ILE A 65 -32.90 -42.96 -16.59
CA ILE A 65 -32.89 -42.07 -17.76
C ILE A 65 -33.07 -42.91 -19.03
N LEU A 66 -32.34 -44.01 -19.16
CA LEU A 66 -32.51 -44.97 -20.24
C LEU A 66 -33.81 -45.77 -20.07
N ASP A 67 -34.66 -45.85 -21.09
CA ASP A 67 -35.77 -46.80 -21.02
C ASP A 67 -35.27 -48.25 -21.27
N PRO A 68 -35.98 -49.29 -20.78
CA PRO A 68 -35.55 -50.68 -20.98
C PRO A 68 -35.34 -51.07 -22.44
N THR A 69 -36.09 -50.49 -23.39
CA THR A 69 -35.93 -50.81 -24.81
C THR A 69 -34.66 -50.20 -25.41
N THR A 70 -34.18 -49.08 -24.86
CA THR A 70 -32.89 -48.50 -25.23
C THR A 70 -31.75 -49.35 -24.71
N ILE A 71 -31.79 -49.79 -23.44
CA ILE A 71 -30.77 -50.69 -22.85
C ILE A 71 -30.65 -51.99 -23.67
N GLU A 72 -31.77 -52.57 -24.12
CA GLU A 72 -31.79 -53.77 -24.97
C GLU A 72 -31.05 -53.61 -26.32
N LYS A 73 -31.01 -52.38 -26.86
CA LYS A 73 -30.38 -52.04 -28.15
C LYS A 73 -28.92 -51.62 -28.05
N MET A 74 -28.39 -51.43 -26.84
CA MET A 74 -27.00 -51.04 -26.62
C MET A 74 -26.06 -52.22 -26.80
N SER A 75 -24.85 -51.94 -27.30
CA SER A 75 -23.82 -52.97 -27.47
C SER A 75 -23.27 -53.43 -26.12
N PHE A 76 -22.67 -54.62 -26.09
CA PHE A 76 -21.92 -55.08 -24.91
C PHE A 76 -20.85 -54.05 -24.50
N TYR A 77 -20.16 -53.46 -25.48
CA TYR A 77 -19.13 -52.45 -25.28
C TYR A 77 -19.64 -51.16 -24.62
N GLU A 78 -20.81 -50.66 -25.02
CA GLU A 78 -21.42 -49.49 -24.39
C GLU A 78 -21.85 -49.77 -22.95
N LEU A 79 -22.49 -50.92 -22.72
CA LEU A 79 -22.99 -51.32 -21.41
C LEU A 79 -21.84 -51.51 -20.41
N ILE A 80 -20.74 -52.16 -20.82
CA ILE A 80 -19.60 -52.37 -19.94
C ILE A 80 -18.84 -51.06 -19.64
N LEU A 81 -18.75 -50.14 -20.61
CA LEU A 81 -18.16 -48.82 -20.39
C LEU A 81 -18.99 -47.98 -19.40
N LEU A 82 -20.32 -47.98 -19.53
CA LEU A 82 -21.21 -47.31 -18.57
C LEU A 82 -21.07 -47.91 -17.17
N TYR A 83 -21.09 -49.24 -17.10
CA TYR A 83 -20.93 -49.94 -15.83
C TYR A 83 -19.59 -49.58 -15.17
N MET A 84 -18.47 -49.70 -15.89
CA MET A 84 -17.15 -49.43 -15.36
C MET A 84 -16.94 -47.95 -15.01
N SER A 85 -17.42 -47.03 -15.84
CA SER A 85 -17.24 -45.59 -15.61
C SER A 85 -17.99 -45.11 -14.36
N ALA A 86 -19.18 -45.65 -14.06
CA ALA A 86 -19.90 -45.35 -12.82
C ALA A 86 -19.08 -45.64 -11.55
N TYR A 87 -18.30 -46.74 -11.53
CA TYR A 87 -17.45 -47.09 -10.40
C TYR A 87 -16.07 -46.43 -10.41
N LEU A 88 -15.57 -46.03 -11.59
CA LEU A 88 -14.20 -45.52 -11.74
C LEU A 88 -14.08 -44.00 -11.77
N HIS A 89 -15.13 -43.25 -12.13
CA HIS A 89 -15.04 -41.79 -12.33
C HIS A 89 -14.46 -41.05 -11.12
N ASP A 90 -14.84 -41.49 -9.91
CA ASP A 90 -14.36 -40.97 -8.63
C ASP A 90 -13.14 -41.70 -8.04
N SER A 91 -12.57 -42.68 -8.74
CA SER A 91 -11.48 -43.51 -8.16
C SER A 91 -10.22 -42.73 -7.78
N ALA A 92 -10.04 -41.51 -8.32
CA ALA A 92 -8.95 -40.61 -7.96
C ALA A 92 -9.30 -39.62 -6.81
N MET A 93 -10.54 -39.63 -6.30
CA MET A 93 -10.92 -38.88 -5.09
C MET A 93 -10.27 -39.47 -3.83
N ALA A 94 -10.04 -40.78 -3.80
CA ALA A 94 -9.17 -41.43 -2.82
C ALA A 94 -7.75 -41.54 -3.36
N MET A 95 -6.78 -41.06 -2.59
CA MET A 95 -5.37 -41.24 -2.91
C MET A 95 -4.79 -42.41 -2.11
N PRO A 96 -3.87 -43.18 -2.69
CA PRO A 96 -3.01 -44.06 -1.92
C PRO A 96 -2.22 -43.28 -0.84
N ASN A 97 -1.86 -43.97 0.25
CA ASN A 97 -1.23 -43.33 1.40
C ASN A 97 0.08 -42.60 1.05
N TRP A 98 0.86 -43.10 0.08
CA TRP A 98 2.12 -42.49 -0.33
C TRP A 98 1.91 -41.16 -1.07
N GLU A 99 0.90 -41.06 -1.94
CA GLU A 99 0.51 -39.81 -2.59
C GLU A 99 -0.02 -38.80 -1.57
N TYR A 100 -0.92 -39.23 -0.68
CA TYR A 100 -1.48 -38.38 0.37
C TYR A 100 -0.43 -37.87 1.35
N THR A 101 0.54 -38.71 1.71
CA THR A 101 1.67 -38.32 2.57
C THR A 101 2.61 -37.37 1.86
N LEU A 102 2.88 -37.58 0.56
CA LEU A 102 3.68 -36.65 -0.23
C LEU A 102 3.05 -35.26 -0.29
N LEU A 103 1.75 -35.17 -0.56
CA LEU A 103 1.05 -33.88 -0.55
C LEU A 103 1.22 -33.21 0.81
N ARG A 104 0.98 -33.92 1.91
CA ARG A 104 1.16 -33.37 3.27
C ARG A 104 2.60 -32.91 3.55
N ALA A 105 3.61 -33.58 3.00
CA ALA A 105 5.01 -33.21 3.21
C ALA A 105 5.38 -31.90 2.48
N VAL A 106 4.76 -31.62 1.34
CA VAL A 106 4.94 -30.37 0.58
C VAL A 106 4.37 -29.16 1.32
N GLU A 107 3.35 -29.35 2.14
CA GLU A 107 2.60 -28.26 2.76
C GLU A 107 3.37 -27.49 3.81
N GLY A 108 3.13 -26.19 3.85
CA GLY A 108 3.58 -25.33 4.94
C GLY A 108 4.95 -24.71 4.74
N THR A 109 5.41 -24.06 5.80
CA THR A 109 6.75 -23.49 5.94
C THR A 109 7.49 -24.20 7.09
N GLU A 110 8.73 -23.78 7.39
CA GLU A 110 9.46 -24.31 8.55
C GLU A 110 8.74 -24.08 9.89
N GLU A 111 7.94 -23.02 9.98
CA GLU A 111 7.18 -22.64 11.18
C GLU A 111 5.76 -23.24 11.20
N TYR A 112 5.10 -23.30 10.04
CA TYR A 112 3.70 -23.72 9.91
C TYR A 112 3.62 -25.03 9.14
N ASN A 113 3.82 -26.17 9.82
CA ASN A 113 3.80 -27.49 9.18
C ASN A 113 3.20 -28.57 10.08
N ASP A 114 2.98 -29.74 9.47
CA ASP A 114 2.51 -30.92 10.15
C ASP A 114 3.65 -31.63 10.90
N SER A 115 3.66 -31.51 12.22
CA SER A 115 4.68 -32.11 13.09
C SER A 115 4.59 -33.63 13.18
N THR A 116 3.54 -34.26 12.68
CA THR A 116 3.33 -35.72 12.74
C THR A 116 4.04 -36.49 11.62
N LEU A 117 4.54 -35.81 10.59
CA LEU A 117 5.19 -36.44 9.44
C LEU A 117 6.64 -36.84 9.73
N SER A 118 7.07 -37.96 9.14
CA SER A 118 8.45 -38.48 9.24
C SER A 118 9.47 -37.70 8.41
N PHE A 119 9.01 -36.90 7.44
CA PHE A 119 9.80 -35.97 6.65
C PHE A 119 8.94 -34.81 6.16
N LYS A 120 9.60 -33.72 5.76
CA LYS A 120 8.96 -32.46 5.34
C LYS A 120 9.72 -31.88 4.17
N ILE A 121 8.99 -31.30 3.23
CA ILE A 121 9.49 -30.55 2.07
C ILE A 121 9.18 -29.06 2.27
N CYS A 122 7.97 -28.72 2.72
CA CYS A 122 7.54 -27.35 3.06
C CYS A 122 7.89 -26.30 1.98
N ASN A 123 7.11 -26.29 0.90
CA ASN A 123 7.35 -25.46 -0.28
C ASN A 123 6.39 -24.26 -0.42
N ASP A 124 5.57 -23.95 0.60
CA ASP A 124 4.70 -22.77 0.52
C ASP A 124 5.56 -21.49 0.37
N TYR A 125 5.10 -20.55 -0.48
CA TYR A 125 5.77 -19.30 -0.85
C TYR A 125 7.12 -19.45 -1.58
N LYS A 126 7.41 -20.63 -2.12
CA LYS A 126 8.62 -20.87 -2.92
C LYS A 126 8.25 -21.25 -4.35
N ARG A 127 9.20 -21.07 -5.28
CA ARG A 127 9.02 -21.53 -6.65
C ARG A 127 8.72 -23.02 -6.67
N VAL A 128 7.96 -23.45 -7.68
CA VAL A 128 7.73 -24.87 -7.93
C VAL A 128 9.08 -25.54 -8.22
N HIS A 129 9.29 -26.70 -7.63
CA HIS A 129 10.47 -27.51 -7.93
C HIS A 129 10.47 -27.90 -9.41
N THR A 130 11.64 -27.94 -10.02
CA THR A 130 11.79 -28.58 -11.34
C THR A 130 11.50 -30.07 -11.20
N PHE A 131 11.08 -30.72 -12.29
CA PHE A 131 10.84 -32.16 -12.30
C PHE A 131 12.06 -32.95 -11.77
N SER A 132 13.29 -32.55 -12.10
CA SER A 132 14.50 -33.20 -11.60
C SER A 132 14.69 -33.02 -10.08
N GLU A 133 14.43 -31.82 -9.56
CA GLU A 133 14.50 -31.56 -8.11
C GLU A 133 13.44 -32.40 -7.36
N ALA A 134 12.22 -32.45 -7.90
CA ALA A 134 11.14 -33.27 -7.36
C ALA A 134 11.48 -34.76 -7.38
N LEU A 135 12.05 -35.25 -8.48
CA LEU A 135 12.50 -36.63 -8.63
C LEU A 135 13.54 -37.00 -7.56
N ASP A 136 14.55 -36.16 -7.36
CA ASP A 136 15.57 -36.37 -6.33
C ASP A 136 14.96 -36.36 -4.93
N MET A 137 14.01 -35.47 -4.65
CA MET A 137 13.33 -35.41 -3.35
C MET A 137 12.50 -36.65 -3.06
N VAL A 138 11.74 -37.14 -4.04
CA VAL A 138 10.95 -38.37 -3.92
C VAL A 138 11.89 -39.57 -3.76
N GLN A 139 12.96 -39.67 -4.57
CA GLN A 139 13.94 -40.74 -4.50
C GLN A 139 14.61 -40.82 -3.12
N ASN A 140 15.02 -39.68 -2.56
CA ASN A 140 15.69 -39.60 -1.27
C ASN A 140 14.76 -39.92 -0.08
N ASN A 141 13.44 -39.85 -0.27
CA ASN A 141 12.45 -40.13 0.78
C ASN A 141 11.57 -41.35 0.47
N LYS A 142 11.90 -42.15 -0.56
CA LYS A 142 11.04 -43.25 -1.02
C LYS A 142 10.71 -44.26 0.08
N ASP A 143 11.70 -44.60 0.93
CA ASP A 143 11.53 -45.56 2.03
C ASP A 143 10.57 -45.07 3.12
N LYS A 144 10.32 -43.75 3.17
CA LYS A 144 9.33 -43.12 4.07
C LYS A 144 7.96 -42.99 3.41
N LEU A 145 7.90 -43.04 2.08
CA LEU A 145 6.68 -42.89 1.30
C LEU A 145 5.98 -44.24 1.05
N PHE A 146 6.70 -45.24 0.53
CA PHE A 146 6.12 -46.52 0.15
C PHE A 146 7.12 -47.69 0.20
N ASP A 147 6.58 -48.90 0.27
CA ASP A 147 7.26 -50.19 0.05
C ASP A 147 6.67 -50.79 -1.23
N TYR A 148 7.46 -50.86 -2.31
CA TYR A 148 6.92 -51.16 -3.63
C TYR A 148 6.28 -52.56 -3.71
N GLU A 149 6.79 -53.55 -2.98
CA GLU A 149 6.22 -54.90 -2.99
C GLU A 149 4.85 -54.96 -2.32
N LYS A 150 4.61 -54.12 -1.31
CA LYS A 150 3.27 -53.94 -0.73
C LYS A 150 2.39 -53.09 -1.63
N ALA A 151 2.96 -52.03 -2.20
CA ALA A 151 2.23 -51.08 -3.03
C ALA A 151 1.69 -51.76 -4.31
N ARG A 152 2.40 -52.75 -4.88
CA ARG A 152 1.95 -53.58 -6.02
C ARG A 152 0.60 -54.27 -5.82
N GLN A 153 0.10 -54.37 -4.59
CA GLN A 153 -1.24 -54.91 -4.31
C GLN A 153 -2.37 -53.91 -4.64
N TYR A 154 -2.07 -52.62 -4.76
CA TYR A 154 -3.03 -51.61 -5.16
C TYR A 154 -3.49 -51.82 -6.61
N VAL A 155 -4.80 -51.72 -6.85
CA VAL A 155 -5.40 -52.09 -8.14
C VAL A 155 -4.94 -51.22 -9.31
N CYS A 156 -4.65 -49.95 -9.06
CA CYS A 156 -4.16 -48.98 -10.05
C CYS A 156 -2.66 -48.68 -9.89
N MET A 157 -1.88 -49.63 -9.38
CA MET A 157 -0.43 -49.45 -9.24
C MET A 157 0.27 -49.32 -10.60
N LYS A 158 1.26 -48.42 -10.67
CA LYS A 158 2.17 -48.24 -11.81
C LYS A 158 3.02 -49.51 -12.04
N PRO A 159 3.45 -49.80 -13.28
CA PRO A 159 4.09 -51.08 -13.61
C PRO A 159 5.50 -51.27 -13.00
N THR A 160 6.24 -50.19 -12.78
CA THR A 160 7.60 -50.21 -12.21
C THR A 160 7.74 -49.23 -11.04
N GLU A 161 8.76 -49.46 -10.20
CA GLU A 161 9.06 -48.56 -9.08
C GLU A 161 9.47 -47.19 -9.61
N GLU A 162 10.24 -47.16 -10.69
CA GLU A 162 10.67 -45.94 -11.37
C GLU A 162 9.47 -45.13 -11.88
N ALA A 163 8.48 -45.78 -12.51
CA ALA A 163 7.28 -45.11 -12.99
C ALA A 163 6.42 -44.55 -11.84
N LEU A 164 6.41 -45.21 -10.68
CA LEU A 164 5.76 -44.68 -9.49
C LEU A 164 6.49 -43.42 -9.00
N ILE A 165 7.81 -43.44 -8.93
CA ILE A 165 8.64 -42.31 -8.49
C ILE A 165 8.48 -41.10 -9.44
N GLU A 166 8.50 -41.33 -10.76
CA GLU A 166 8.23 -40.29 -11.75
C GLU A 166 6.83 -39.68 -11.56
N SER A 167 5.80 -40.51 -11.40
CA SER A 167 4.43 -40.01 -11.18
C SER A 167 4.28 -39.22 -9.88
N LEU A 168 5.04 -39.56 -8.83
CA LEU A 168 5.05 -38.82 -7.58
C LEU A 168 5.76 -37.46 -7.74
N ALA A 169 6.82 -37.40 -8.53
CA ALA A 169 7.47 -36.13 -8.86
C ALA A 169 6.55 -35.20 -9.66
N GLU A 170 5.79 -35.73 -10.64
CA GLU A 170 4.77 -34.97 -11.37
C GLU A 170 3.64 -34.48 -10.45
N LEU A 171 3.14 -35.37 -9.57
CA LEU A 171 2.12 -35.03 -8.58
C LEU A 171 2.61 -33.90 -7.65
N MET A 172 3.85 -33.98 -7.17
CA MET A 172 4.46 -32.96 -6.32
C MET A 172 4.49 -31.61 -7.04
N CYS A 173 5.01 -31.56 -8.27
CA CYS A 173 5.09 -30.32 -9.06
C CYS A 173 3.70 -29.71 -9.30
N SER A 174 2.73 -30.54 -9.72
CA SER A 174 1.36 -30.07 -9.99
C SER A 174 0.66 -29.57 -8.72
N TYR A 175 0.94 -30.19 -7.57
CA TYR A 175 0.36 -29.76 -6.29
C TYR A 175 0.98 -28.46 -5.78
N GLU A 176 2.30 -28.30 -5.89
CA GLU A 176 2.98 -27.04 -5.58
C GLU A 176 2.45 -25.90 -6.45
N GLU A 177 2.31 -26.13 -7.75
CA GLU A 177 1.72 -25.15 -8.67
C GLU A 177 0.28 -24.80 -8.28
N PHE A 178 -0.55 -25.79 -7.93
CA PHE A 178 -1.91 -25.53 -7.47
C PHE A 178 -1.94 -24.72 -6.17
N ARG A 179 -1.11 -25.09 -5.18
CA ARG A 179 -1.01 -24.41 -3.88
C ARG A 179 -0.54 -22.97 -3.99
N ASN A 180 0.37 -22.66 -4.90
CA ASN A 180 0.85 -21.29 -5.11
C ASN A 180 -0.26 -20.32 -5.57
N GLY A 181 -1.43 -20.83 -5.98
CA GLY A 181 -2.63 -20.03 -6.21
C GLY A 181 -3.38 -19.58 -4.95
N TYR A 182 -2.98 -20.01 -3.74
CA TYR A 182 -3.68 -19.75 -2.47
C TYR A 182 -2.81 -19.00 -1.45
N THR A 183 -1.79 -18.28 -1.92
CA THR A 183 -0.77 -17.65 -1.07
C THR A 183 -1.34 -16.55 -0.19
N GLU A 184 -2.27 -15.74 -0.70
CA GLU A 184 -2.96 -14.70 0.09
C GLU A 184 -3.81 -15.30 1.21
N GLU A 185 -4.59 -16.36 0.92
CA GLU A 185 -5.43 -16.95 1.96
C GLU A 185 -4.62 -17.72 3.01
N LEU A 186 -3.45 -18.26 2.65
CA LEU A 186 -2.51 -18.85 3.60
C LEU A 186 -1.82 -17.77 4.46
N ASP A 187 -1.48 -16.61 3.88
CA ASP A 187 -0.84 -15.51 4.60
C ASP A 187 -1.76 -14.96 5.69
N GLY A 188 -3.06 -14.81 5.37
CA GLY A 188 -4.11 -14.43 6.33
C GLY A 188 -4.31 -15.40 7.50
N CYS A 189 -3.69 -16.59 7.46
CA CYS A 189 -3.78 -17.60 8.52
C CYS A 189 -2.50 -17.74 9.37
N LYS A 190 -1.46 -16.91 9.13
CA LYS A 190 -0.17 -17.00 9.86
C LYS A 190 -0.24 -16.58 11.33
N ASP A 191 -1.39 -16.13 11.82
CA ASP A 191 -1.60 -15.85 13.24
C ASP A 191 -1.70 -17.14 14.10
N SER A 192 -1.97 -18.30 13.48
CA SER A 192 -2.12 -19.57 14.19
C SER A 192 -1.75 -20.78 13.33
N VAL A 193 -0.89 -21.66 13.85
CA VAL A 193 -0.57 -22.96 13.22
C VAL A 193 -1.83 -23.79 12.95
N SER A 194 -2.82 -23.75 13.86
CA SER A 194 -4.07 -24.49 13.68
C SER A 194 -4.90 -23.95 12.50
N LYS A 195 -5.03 -22.62 12.39
CA LYS A 195 -5.76 -22.01 11.26
C LYS A 195 -5.05 -22.31 9.93
N TYR A 196 -3.73 -22.15 9.90
CA TYR A 196 -2.92 -22.43 8.72
C TYR A 196 -3.09 -23.89 8.27
N MET A 197 -3.01 -24.85 9.19
CA MET A 197 -3.15 -26.28 8.88
C MET A 197 -4.57 -26.66 8.44
N ASN A 198 -5.60 -26.04 9.02
CA ASN A 198 -6.98 -26.23 8.55
C ASN A 198 -7.14 -25.71 7.11
N LYS A 199 -6.61 -24.52 6.81
CA LYS A 199 -6.62 -23.99 5.44
C LYS A 199 -5.80 -24.85 4.48
N SER A 200 -4.65 -25.36 4.93
CA SER A 200 -3.81 -26.28 4.15
C SER A 200 -4.55 -27.56 3.79
N LYS A 201 -5.28 -28.14 4.75
CA LYS A 201 -6.12 -29.32 4.53
C LYS A 201 -7.25 -29.05 3.52
N PHE A 202 -7.90 -27.90 3.63
CA PHE A 202 -8.91 -27.46 2.65
C PHE A 202 -8.31 -27.38 1.24
N ILE A 203 -7.14 -26.73 1.07
CA ILE A 203 -6.46 -26.62 -0.23
C ILE A 203 -6.11 -28.01 -0.79
N ARG A 204 -5.66 -28.93 0.06
CA ARG A 204 -5.40 -30.32 -0.35
C ARG A 204 -6.66 -31.01 -0.86
N SER A 205 -7.79 -30.91 -0.14
CA SER A 205 -9.07 -31.47 -0.58
C SER A 205 -9.54 -30.84 -1.88
N GLU A 206 -9.36 -29.53 -2.06
CA GLU A 206 -9.68 -28.83 -3.31
C GLU A 206 -8.79 -29.28 -4.48
N PHE A 207 -7.50 -29.53 -4.25
CA PHE A 207 -6.63 -30.09 -5.28
C PHE A 207 -7.12 -31.47 -5.71
N ILE A 208 -7.40 -32.35 -4.75
CA ILE A 208 -7.89 -33.71 -5.01
C ILE A 208 -9.18 -33.62 -5.84
N ARG A 209 -10.15 -32.81 -5.40
CA ARG A 209 -11.43 -32.62 -6.09
C ARG A 209 -11.29 -31.98 -7.45
N GLN A 210 -10.52 -30.93 -7.62
CA GLN A 210 -10.45 -30.25 -8.92
C GLN A 210 -9.67 -31.05 -9.95
N THR A 211 -8.86 -32.03 -9.53
CA THR A 211 -8.00 -32.81 -10.42
C THR A 211 -8.40 -34.28 -10.53
N HIS A 212 -9.36 -34.81 -9.75
CA HIS A 212 -9.66 -36.25 -9.76
C HIS A 212 -10.09 -36.74 -11.15
N HIS A 213 -10.94 -36.00 -11.87
CA HIS A 213 -11.33 -36.35 -13.23
C HIS A 213 -10.15 -36.30 -14.23
N ILE A 214 -9.06 -35.61 -13.93
CA ILE A 214 -7.83 -35.66 -14.74
C ILE A 214 -6.99 -36.87 -14.32
N ARG A 215 -6.80 -37.07 -13.02
CA ARG A 215 -6.01 -38.16 -12.42
C ARG A 215 -6.64 -39.54 -12.61
N VAL A 216 -7.95 -39.63 -12.80
CA VAL A 216 -8.67 -40.88 -13.10
C VAL A 216 -8.15 -41.54 -14.37
N VAL A 217 -7.64 -40.74 -15.32
CA VAL A 217 -7.02 -41.25 -16.56
C VAL A 217 -5.88 -42.20 -16.20
N ASP A 218 -4.97 -41.78 -15.32
CA ASP A 218 -3.85 -42.61 -14.88
C ASP A 218 -4.30 -43.89 -14.18
N ASN A 219 -5.35 -43.81 -13.35
CA ASN A 219 -5.93 -44.98 -12.69
C ASN A 219 -6.47 -45.98 -13.71
N VAL A 220 -7.19 -45.50 -14.73
CA VAL A 220 -7.76 -46.35 -15.79
C VAL A 220 -6.66 -46.95 -16.66
N TYR A 221 -5.64 -46.17 -17.03
CA TYR A 221 -4.50 -46.69 -17.80
C TYR A 221 -3.67 -47.73 -17.04
N ALA A 222 -3.58 -47.64 -15.71
CA ALA A 222 -2.94 -48.68 -14.89
C ALA A 222 -3.66 -50.05 -14.98
N LEU A 223 -4.94 -50.07 -15.36
CA LEU A 223 -5.72 -51.31 -15.53
C LEU A 223 -5.46 -52.00 -16.88
N LYS A 224 -4.75 -51.34 -17.81
CA LYS A 224 -4.53 -51.82 -19.18
C LYS A 224 -3.95 -53.23 -19.24
N GLY A 225 -2.96 -53.56 -18.41
CA GLY A 225 -2.38 -54.90 -18.37
C GLY A 225 -3.42 -55.96 -17.99
N LYS A 226 -4.21 -55.70 -16.95
CA LYS A 226 -5.28 -56.60 -16.48
C LYS A 226 -6.38 -56.77 -17.53
N ILE A 227 -6.74 -55.69 -18.23
CA ILE A 227 -7.74 -55.73 -19.30
C ILE A 227 -7.19 -56.48 -20.53
N ALA A 228 -5.91 -56.30 -20.86
CA ALA A 228 -5.25 -57.01 -21.95
C ALA A 228 -5.21 -58.53 -21.74
N ASP A 229 -5.16 -59.00 -20.48
CA ASP A 229 -5.26 -60.42 -20.15
C ASP A 229 -6.64 -61.03 -20.53
N ALA A 230 -7.71 -60.22 -20.62
CA ALA A 230 -9.03 -60.68 -21.03
C ALA A 230 -9.28 -60.60 -22.54
N ILE A 231 -8.92 -59.48 -23.17
CA ILE A 231 -9.35 -59.16 -24.55
C ILE A 231 -8.19 -59.00 -25.56
N GLY A 232 -6.95 -59.10 -25.10
CA GLY A 232 -5.74 -58.89 -25.88
C GLY A 232 -5.33 -57.42 -25.99
N GLY A 233 -4.03 -57.17 -26.11
CA GLY A 233 -3.45 -55.82 -26.04
C GLY A 233 -4.00 -54.81 -27.06
N PHE A 234 -4.30 -55.25 -28.30
CA PHE A 234 -4.85 -54.37 -29.34
C PHE A 234 -6.20 -53.76 -28.93
N TYR A 235 -7.12 -54.57 -28.41
CA TYR A 235 -8.46 -54.10 -28.02
C TYR A 235 -8.45 -53.42 -26.66
N ALA A 236 -7.57 -53.84 -25.75
CA ALA A 236 -7.38 -53.19 -24.46
C ALA A 236 -6.94 -51.72 -24.59
N GLU A 237 -6.14 -51.38 -25.61
CA GLU A 237 -5.73 -49.99 -25.87
C GLU A 237 -6.95 -49.08 -26.05
N SER A 238 -7.82 -49.39 -27.02
CA SER A 238 -8.99 -48.56 -27.33
C SER A 238 -10.01 -48.56 -26.20
N PHE A 239 -10.22 -49.70 -25.53
CA PHE A 239 -11.14 -49.78 -24.38
C PHE A 239 -10.72 -48.89 -23.22
N VAL A 240 -9.42 -48.90 -22.87
CA VAL A 240 -8.87 -48.08 -21.80
C VAL A 240 -8.90 -46.60 -22.19
N GLU A 241 -8.57 -46.27 -23.44
CA GLU A 241 -8.66 -44.90 -23.96
C GLU A 241 -10.09 -44.34 -23.84
N ASP A 242 -11.09 -45.10 -24.28
CA ASP A 242 -12.49 -44.66 -24.23
C ASP A 242 -13.01 -44.58 -22.80
N LEU A 243 -12.70 -45.57 -21.94
CA LEU A 243 -13.08 -45.56 -20.54
C LEU A 243 -12.45 -44.37 -19.79
N ALA A 244 -11.16 -44.12 -20.02
CA ALA A 244 -10.45 -42.99 -19.43
C ALA A 244 -11.05 -41.66 -19.90
N ALA A 245 -11.41 -41.56 -21.18
CA ALA A 245 -12.01 -40.36 -21.76
C ALA A 245 -13.43 -40.08 -21.22
N VAL A 246 -14.27 -41.11 -21.09
CA VAL A 246 -15.61 -41.02 -20.48
C VAL A 246 -15.49 -40.58 -19.03
N CYS A 247 -14.63 -41.24 -18.24
CA CYS A 247 -14.36 -40.85 -16.86
C CYS A 247 -13.81 -39.42 -16.78
N ARG A 248 -12.89 -39.00 -17.65
CA ARG A 248 -12.34 -37.64 -17.58
C ARG A 248 -13.37 -36.55 -17.89
N CYS A 249 -14.23 -36.79 -18.87
CA CYS A 249 -15.17 -35.78 -19.35
C CYS A 249 -16.28 -35.42 -18.35
N HIS A 250 -16.42 -36.16 -17.23
CA HIS A 250 -17.41 -35.81 -16.22
C HIS A 250 -17.10 -34.49 -15.50
N GLY A 251 -15.81 -34.14 -15.35
CA GLY A 251 -15.37 -32.87 -14.76
C GLY A 251 -14.89 -31.81 -15.76
N GLU A 252 -14.87 -32.10 -17.06
CA GLU A 252 -14.42 -31.17 -18.12
C GLU A 252 -15.57 -30.29 -18.64
N LYS A 253 -15.25 -29.26 -19.44
CA LYS A 253 -16.28 -28.48 -20.14
C LYS A 253 -16.88 -29.27 -21.32
N LEU A 254 -18.09 -28.92 -21.74
CA LEU A 254 -18.82 -29.60 -22.82
C LEU A 254 -17.99 -29.72 -24.11
N GLU A 255 -17.14 -28.74 -24.41
CA GLU A 255 -16.30 -28.76 -25.61
C GLU A 255 -15.37 -29.98 -25.68
N LYS A 256 -14.95 -30.53 -24.54
CA LYS A 256 -14.13 -31.76 -24.52
C LYS A 256 -14.88 -33.00 -24.96
N ILE A 257 -16.18 -33.06 -24.71
CA ILE A 257 -17.02 -34.17 -25.20
C ILE A 257 -17.07 -34.16 -26.73
N PHE A 258 -17.00 -32.99 -27.38
CA PHE A 258 -17.01 -32.90 -28.85
C PHE A 258 -15.81 -33.57 -29.52
N GLU A 259 -14.71 -33.78 -28.78
CA GLU A 259 -13.50 -34.44 -29.25
C GLU A 259 -13.65 -35.98 -29.25
N LEU A 260 -14.64 -36.54 -28.55
CA LEU A 260 -14.80 -37.99 -28.41
C LEU A 260 -15.45 -38.64 -29.64
N PRO A 261 -15.17 -39.94 -29.91
CA PRO A 261 -15.75 -40.66 -31.04
C PRO A 261 -17.28 -40.82 -30.94
N ILE A 262 -17.97 -40.61 -32.06
CA ILE A 262 -19.42 -40.83 -32.21
C ILE A 262 -19.73 -42.29 -32.64
N ALA A 263 -18.77 -42.96 -33.30
CA ALA A 263 -18.89 -44.34 -33.76
C ALA A 263 -17.55 -45.08 -33.57
N ARG A 264 -17.31 -45.58 -32.36
CA ARG A 264 -16.18 -46.45 -32.03
C ARG A 264 -16.54 -47.90 -32.32
N LYS A 265 -15.66 -48.64 -33.01
CA LYS A 265 -15.83 -50.07 -33.25
C LYS A 265 -15.15 -50.91 -32.17
N ASP A 266 -15.85 -51.92 -31.65
CA ASP A 266 -15.31 -52.90 -30.70
C ASP A 266 -14.70 -54.13 -31.41
N TRP A 267 -14.34 -55.17 -30.64
CA TRP A 267 -13.80 -56.43 -31.19
C TRP A 267 -14.85 -57.31 -31.89
N SER A 268 -16.13 -56.94 -31.82
CA SER A 268 -17.27 -57.56 -32.49
C SER A 268 -17.74 -56.76 -33.70
N ASP A 269 -17.03 -55.67 -34.05
CA ASP A 269 -17.35 -54.70 -35.10
C ASP A 269 -18.66 -53.91 -34.86
N GLU A 270 -19.15 -53.86 -33.62
CA GLU A 270 -20.31 -53.06 -33.21
C GLU A 270 -19.93 -51.60 -32.93
N ASN A 271 -20.82 -50.66 -33.27
CA ASN A 271 -20.59 -49.23 -33.06
C ASN A 271 -21.07 -48.77 -31.67
N ALA A 272 -20.20 -48.05 -30.96
CA ALA A 272 -20.47 -47.39 -29.68
C ALA A 272 -20.33 -45.86 -29.79
N ASN A 273 -21.24 -45.11 -29.16
CA ASN A 273 -21.19 -43.65 -29.12
C ASN A 273 -20.60 -43.13 -27.81
N ILE A 274 -19.30 -42.83 -27.80
CA ILE A 274 -18.55 -42.45 -26.59
C ILE A 274 -19.01 -41.07 -26.05
N GLN A 275 -19.43 -40.15 -26.93
CA GLN A 275 -20.01 -38.87 -26.52
C GLN A 275 -21.28 -39.06 -25.70
N PHE A 276 -22.13 -40.02 -26.08
CA PHE A 276 -23.36 -40.34 -25.36
C PHE A 276 -23.07 -40.92 -23.98
N LEU A 277 -22.09 -41.83 -23.86
CA LEU A 277 -21.73 -42.40 -22.57
C LEU A 277 -21.17 -41.33 -21.60
N ALA A 278 -20.35 -40.41 -22.12
CA ALA A 278 -19.80 -39.31 -21.32
C ALA A 278 -20.88 -38.36 -20.77
N ILE A 279 -21.85 -37.94 -21.58
CA ILE A 279 -22.94 -37.06 -21.11
C ILE A 279 -23.92 -37.80 -20.19
N LEU A 280 -24.12 -39.11 -20.39
CA LEU A 280 -24.97 -39.90 -19.52
C LEU A 280 -24.35 -40.08 -18.12
N LEU A 281 -23.03 -40.29 -18.03
CA LEU A 281 -22.30 -40.30 -16.76
C LEU A 281 -22.43 -38.96 -16.04
N ARG A 282 -22.26 -37.83 -16.74
CA ARG A 282 -22.44 -36.48 -16.16
C ARG A 282 -23.83 -36.28 -15.56
N LEU A 283 -24.86 -36.67 -16.30
CA LEU A 283 -26.25 -36.60 -15.82
C LEU A 283 -26.45 -37.52 -14.60
N GLY A 284 -25.92 -38.74 -14.65
CA GLY A 284 -26.00 -39.69 -13.54
C GLY A 284 -25.38 -39.17 -12.25
N ASP A 285 -24.18 -38.60 -12.35
CA ASP A 285 -23.43 -38.04 -11.22
C ASP A 285 -24.11 -36.80 -10.62
N VAL A 286 -24.44 -35.80 -11.45
CA VAL A 286 -25.02 -34.53 -10.96
C VAL A 286 -26.43 -34.68 -10.39
N ILE A 287 -27.19 -35.71 -10.81
CA ILE A 287 -28.54 -35.97 -10.26
C ILE A 287 -28.44 -36.64 -8.88
N HIS A 288 -27.34 -37.32 -8.54
CA HIS A 288 -27.21 -37.98 -7.25
C HIS A 288 -26.93 -36.98 -6.11
N PHE A 289 -27.99 -36.29 -5.67
CA PHE A 289 -27.96 -35.25 -4.64
C PHE A 289 -29.16 -35.35 -3.70
N ASP A 290 -29.07 -36.18 -2.67
CA ASP A 290 -30.14 -36.41 -1.69
C ASP A 290 -29.60 -36.58 -0.27
N SER A 291 -30.52 -36.84 0.67
CA SER A 291 -30.22 -37.09 2.08
C SER A 291 -29.35 -38.33 2.34
N GLU A 292 -29.36 -39.33 1.46
CA GLU A 292 -28.63 -40.58 1.67
C GLU A 292 -27.11 -40.38 1.55
N ARG A 293 -26.67 -39.42 0.72
CA ARG A 293 -25.25 -39.04 0.65
C ARG A 293 -24.70 -38.39 1.93
N ALA A 294 -25.58 -37.88 2.82
CA ALA A 294 -25.18 -37.15 4.02
C ALA A 294 -25.79 -37.74 5.30
N PRO A 295 -25.31 -38.88 5.82
CA PRO A 295 -25.80 -39.42 7.08
C PRO A 295 -25.49 -38.52 8.28
N MET A 296 -26.49 -38.27 9.14
CA MET A 296 -26.34 -37.42 10.35
C MET A 296 -25.25 -37.91 11.30
N SER A 297 -25.03 -39.22 11.41
CA SER A 297 -23.96 -39.80 12.23
C SER A 297 -22.58 -39.42 11.71
N LEU A 298 -22.41 -39.40 10.39
CA LEU A 298 -21.15 -39.03 9.74
C LEU A 298 -20.89 -37.53 9.89
N TYR A 299 -21.92 -36.70 9.71
CA TYR A 299 -21.84 -35.24 9.91
C TYR A 299 -21.36 -34.86 11.32
N ALA A 300 -21.91 -35.53 12.35
CA ALA A 300 -21.55 -35.28 13.75
C ALA A 300 -20.08 -35.61 14.05
N GLU A 301 -19.50 -36.60 13.36
CA GLU A 301 -18.09 -36.98 13.48
C GLU A 301 -17.15 -36.05 12.70
N LYS A 302 -17.60 -35.58 11.53
CA LYS A 302 -16.79 -34.87 10.54
C LYS A 302 -16.42 -33.43 10.92
N GLN A 303 -17.07 -32.81 11.91
CA GLN A 303 -16.78 -31.42 12.35
C GLN A 303 -16.58 -30.44 11.19
N ILE A 304 -17.57 -30.37 10.29
CA ILE A 304 -17.52 -29.58 9.06
C ILE A 304 -17.31 -28.11 9.39
N SER A 305 -16.27 -27.52 8.79
CA SER A 305 -15.81 -26.17 9.08
C SER A 305 -15.89 -25.23 7.87
N ASP A 306 -15.89 -25.80 6.66
CA ASP A 306 -16.02 -25.04 5.42
C ASP A 306 -17.46 -24.61 5.14
N ALA A 307 -17.66 -23.35 4.75
CA ALA A 307 -18.99 -22.75 4.62
C ALA A 307 -19.78 -23.32 3.43
N GLU A 308 -19.12 -23.64 2.32
CA GLU A 308 -19.77 -24.23 1.14
C GLU A 308 -20.14 -25.68 1.39
N SER A 309 -19.20 -26.47 1.92
CA SER A 309 -19.46 -27.84 2.35
C SER A 309 -20.60 -27.90 3.37
N TYR A 310 -20.60 -27.01 4.35
CA TYR A 310 -21.68 -26.90 5.33
C TYR A 310 -23.05 -26.72 4.68
N LYS A 311 -23.17 -25.89 3.63
CA LYS A 311 -24.41 -25.73 2.85
C LYS A 311 -24.79 -27.01 2.11
N HIS A 312 -23.83 -27.68 1.47
CA HIS A 312 -24.06 -28.96 0.78
C HIS A 312 -24.62 -30.04 1.71
N TRP A 313 -24.17 -30.11 2.96
CA TRP A 313 -24.70 -31.04 3.96
C TRP A 313 -26.06 -30.60 4.49
N ASN A 314 -26.22 -29.33 4.87
CA ASN A 314 -27.49 -28.84 5.42
C ASN A 314 -28.64 -28.87 4.43
N ALA A 315 -28.37 -28.67 3.13
CA ALA A 315 -29.35 -28.83 2.07
C ALA A 315 -29.93 -30.25 2.04
N LYS A 316 -29.07 -31.26 2.21
CA LYS A 316 -29.46 -32.68 2.25
C LYS A 316 -30.28 -33.03 3.49
N PHE A 317 -30.05 -32.33 4.61
CA PHE A 317 -30.87 -32.47 5.83
C PHE A 317 -32.29 -31.88 5.71
N GLN A 318 -32.61 -31.18 4.62
CA GLN A 318 -33.97 -30.66 4.36
C GLN A 318 -34.91 -31.74 3.79
N GLU A 319 -34.75 -33.00 4.22
CA GLU A 319 -35.51 -34.16 3.72
C GLU A 319 -35.43 -34.26 2.18
N LEU A 320 -34.26 -33.92 1.62
CA LEU A 320 -34.05 -33.82 0.17
C LEU A 320 -34.04 -35.21 -0.47
N GLN A 321 -34.90 -35.42 -1.45
CA GLN A 321 -34.98 -36.67 -2.22
C GLN A 321 -35.24 -36.36 -3.70
N TYR A 322 -34.78 -37.25 -4.58
CA TYR A 322 -35.07 -37.19 -6.00
C TYR A 322 -35.78 -38.45 -6.50
N THR A 323 -36.47 -38.32 -7.63
CA THR A 323 -37.05 -39.43 -8.38
C THR A 323 -36.82 -39.21 -9.87
N VAL A 324 -36.43 -40.27 -10.58
CA VAL A 324 -36.25 -40.26 -12.03
C VAL A 324 -37.24 -41.25 -12.62
N HIS A 325 -38.18 -40.75 -13.42
CA HIS A 325 -39.19 -41.56 -14.09
C HIS A 325 -39.08 -41.42 -15.59
N ASN A 326 -39.14 -42.53 -16.32
CA ASN A 326 -39.23 -42.57 -17.77
C ASN A 326 -40.55 -43.22 -18.18
N GLU A 327 -41.53 -42.40 -18.60
CA GLU A 327 -42.84 -42.85 -19.07
C GLU A 327 -43.03 -42.43 -20.53
N ASN A 328 -43.42 -43.35 -21.41
CA ASN A 328 -43.66 -43.09 -22.84
C ASN A 328 -42.48 -42.38 -23.55
N SER A 329 -41.24 -42.80 -23.26
CA SER A 329 -40.01 -42.20 -23.81
C SER A 329 -39.81 -40.73 -23.39
N LYS A 330 -40.39 -40.32 -22.27
CA LYS A 330 -40.21 -39.00 -21.67
C LYS A 330 -39.66 -39.16 -20.25
N VAL A 331 -38.48 -38.57 -20.01
CA VAL A 331 -37.76 -38.60 -18.74
C VAL A 331 -38.14 -37.36 -17.92
N SER A 332 -38.65 -37.59 -16.70
CA SER A 332 -38.97 -36.55 -15.72
C SER A 332 -38.12 -36.75 -14.47
N ILE A 333 -37.37 -35.71 -14.11
CA ILE A 333 -36.55 -35.66 -12.88
C ILE A 333 -37.28 -34.76 -11.88
N ARG A 334 -37.64 -35.26 -10.71
CA ARG A 334 -38.35 -34.50 -9.67
C ARG A 334 -37.56 -34.50 -8.37
N TYR A 335 -37.41 -33.33 -7.76
CA TYR A 335 -36.89 -33.19 -6.40
C TYR A 335 -37.98 -32.76 -5.41
N GLN A 336 -37.87 -33.27 -4.20
CA GLN A 336 -38.69 -32.88 -3.05
C GLN A 336 -37.80 -32.53 -1.86
N ALA A 337 -38.17 -31.49 -1.13
CA ALA A 337 -37.48 -31.04 0.08
C ALA A 337 -38.43 -30.18 0.92
N TYR A 338 -38.16 -30.07 2.22
CA TYR A 338 -38.85 -29.14 3.11
C TYR A 338 -37.84 -28.19 3.79
N CYS A 339 -37.72 -26.99 3.24
CA CYS A 339 -36.73 -26.01 3.69
C CYS A 339 -37.26 -25.15 4.85
N ARG A 340 -36.55 -25.16 5.99
CA ARG A 340 -36.89 -24.32 7.15
C ARG A 340 -36.23 -22.94 7.14
N GLU A 341 -35.23 -22.77 6.29
CA GLU A 341 -34.43 -21.56 6.17
C GLU A 341 -34.35 -21.12 4.69
N PRO A 342 -34.41 -19.81 4.41
CA PRO A 342 -34.38 -19.30 3.04
C PRO A 342 -33.06 -19.62 2.32
N GLU A 343 -31.94 -19.63 3.05
CA GLU A 343 -30.62 -19.93 2.48
C GLU A 343 -30.57 -21.33 1.87
N MET A 344 -31.08 -22.35 2.58
CA MET A 344 -31.12 -23.73 2.08
C MET A 344 -32.07 -23.87 0.89
N TYR A 345 -33.20 -23.15 0.89
CA TYR A 345 -34.14 -23.15 -0.23
C TYR A 345 -33.47 -22.64 -1.50
N TYR A 346 -32.82 -21.48 -1.45
CA TYR A 346 -32.14 -20.93 -2.64
C TYR A 346 -30.95 -21.77 -3.06
N PHE A 347 -30.17 -22.31 -2.11
CA PHE A 347 -29.06 -23.21 -2.43
C PHE A 347 -29.51 -24.46 -3.20
N ILE A 348 -30.61 -25.11 -2.78
CA ILE A 348 -31.18 -26.25 -3.54
C ILE A 348 -31.62 -25.78 -4.92
N GLN A 349 -32.29 -24.63 -5.04
CA GLN A 349 -32.73 -24.11 -6.34
C GLN A 349 -31.57 -23.84 -7.30
N ASP A 350 -30.46 -23.29 -6.80
CA ASP A 350 -29.26 -23.01 -7.58
C ASP A 350 -28.57 -24.32 -8.01
N TYR A 351 -28.54 -25.34 -7.15
CA TYR A 351 -28.06 -26.67 -7.51
C TYR A 351 -28.88 -27.29 -8.65
N LEU A 352 -30.22 -27.19 -8.56
CA LEU A 352 -31.12 -27.69 -9.62
C LEU A 352 -31.00 -26.90 -10.93
N ASP A 353 -30.67 -25.61 -10.88
CA ASP A 353 -30.30 -24.83 -12.08
C ASP A 353 -29.04 -25.43 -12.75
N GLY A 354 -28.11 -25.99 -11.97
CA GLY A 354 -26.95 -26.75 -12.48
C GLY A 354 -27.33 -28.03 -13.24
N ILE A 355 -28.26 -28.82 -12.71
CA ILE A 355 -28.78 -30.02 -13.41
C ILE A 355 -29.46 -29.63 -14.73
N ASP A 356 -30.27 -28.56 -14.70
CA ASP A 356 -30.93 -28.04 -15.89
C ASP A 356 -29.92 -27.61 -16.98
N ASN A 357 -28.76 -27.08 -16.59
CA ASN A 357 -27.68 -26.75 -17.54
C ASN A 357 -27.03 -28.00 -18.14
N GLU A 358 -26.85 -29.09 -17.38
CA GLU A 358 -26.35 -30.36 -17.95
C GLU A 358 -27.37 -31.02 -18.90
N ILE A 359 -28.66 -30.86 -18.64
CA ILE A 359 -29.72 -31.25 -19.59
C ILE A 359 -29.62 -30.42 -20.88
N ASP A 360 -29.37 -29.12 -20.78
CA ASP A 360 -29.14 -28.28 -21.97
C ASP A 360 -27.88 -28.70 -22.74
N ASN A 361 -26.80 -29.07 -22.04
CA ASN A 361 -25.58 -29.61 -22.65
C ASN A 361 -25.87 -30.88 -23.45
N TYR A 362 -26.72 -31.76 -22.93
CA TYR A 362 -27.22 -32.93 -23.67
C TYR A 362 -27.95 -32.52 -24.95
N TYR A 363 -28.86 -31.54 -24.89
CA TYR A 363 -29.57 -31.06 -26.09
C TYR A 363 -28.64 -30.40 -27.11
N ILE A 364 -27.59 -29.69 -26.67
CA ILE A 364 -26.55 -29.16 -27.56
C ILE A 364 -25.85 -30.31 -28.31
N LEU A 365 -25.47 -31.40 -27.62
CA LEU A 365 -24.88 -32.59 -28.23
C LEU A 365 -25.85 -33.29 -29.20
N LYS A 366 -27.10 -33.50 -28.78
CA LYS A 366 -28.16 -34.09 -29.62
C LYS A 366 -28.35 -33.33 -30.92
N ASN A 367 -28.44 -32.00 -30.85
CA ASN A 367 -28.57 -31.14 -32.04
C ASN A 367 -27.36 -31.29 -32.98
N ARG A 368 -26.15 -31.49 -32.45
CA ARG A 368 -24.97 -31.79 -33.29
C ARG A 368 -25.08 -33.15 -33.96
N TRP A 369 -25.57 -34.17 -33.27
CA TRP A 369 -25.78 -35.51 -33.85
C TRP A 369 -26.82 -35.50 -34.96
N GLU A 370 -27.91 -34.73 -34.81
CA GLU A 370 -28.96 -34.56 -35.83
C GLU A 370 -28.40 -33.95 -37.14
N LEU A 371 -27.44 -33.02 -37.03
CA LEU A 371 -26.78 -32.42 -38.19
C LEU A 371 -25.94 -33.42 -39.02
N ILE A 372 -25.52 -34.55 -38.42
CA ILE A 372 -24.73 -35.59 -39.09
C ILE A 372 -25.62 -36.46 -40.01
N GLN A 373 -26.95 -36.40 -39.84
CA GLN A 373 -27.94 -37.15 -40.65
C GLN A 373 -27.73 -38.67 -40.68
N ASN A 374 -27.27 -39.26 -39.56
CA ASN A 374 -27.11 -40.71 -39.41
C ASN A 374 -28.25 -41.30 -38.55
N ARG A 375 -29.08 -42.17 -39.16
CA ARG A 375 -30.23 -42.81 -38.49
C ARG A 375 -29.84 -43.70 -37.31
N GLU A 376 -28.62 -44.27 -37.31
CA GLU A 376 -28.13 -45.08 -36.19
C GLU A 376 -27.99 -44.26 -34.89
N LEU A 377 -27.94 -42.93 -34.98
CA LEU A 377 -27.85 -42.05 -33.81
C LEU A 377 -29.20 -41.78 -33.12
N GLU A 378 -30.32 -42.09 -33.78
CA GLU A 378 -31.67 -41.87 -33.24
C GLU A 378 -31.92 -42.67 -31.95
N ARG A 379 -31.21 -43.80 -31.76
CA ARG A 379 -31.30 -44.61 -30.54
C ARG A 379 -30.74 -43.92 -29.29
N TYR A 380 -30.00 -42.83 -29.44
CA TYR A 380 -29.45 -42.02 -28.34
C TYR A 380 -30.28 -40.76 -28.05
N TYR A 381 -31.42 -40.58 -28.74
CA TYR A 381 -32.30 -39.43 -28.57
C TYR A 381 -33.24 -39.66 -27.38
N LEU A 382 -32.89 -39.01 -26.28
CA LEU A 382 -33.64 -38.90 -25.05
C LEU A 382 -34.50 -37.64 -25.08
N ASN A 383 -35.62 -37.70 -24.39
CA ASN A 383 -36.51 -36.56 -24.17
C ASN A 383 -36.56 -36.28 -22.67
N ILE A 384 -35.72 -35.37 -22.19
CA ILE A 384 -35.51 -35.08 -20.77
C ILE A 384 -36.13 -33.72 -20.46
N ASP A 385 -37.17 -33.70 -19.62
CA ASP A 385 -37.73 -32.45 -19.12
C ASP A 385 -36.76 -31.73 -18.17
N LYS A 386 -36.90 -30.41 -18.08
CA LYS A 386 -36.32 -29.63 -16.98
C LYS A 386 -36.79 -30.17 -15.63
N VAL A 387 -35.96 -29.99 -14.61
CA VAL A 387 -36.21 -30.54 -13.26
C VAL A 387 -37.54 -30.02 -12.69
N ASP A 388 -38.41 -30.93 -12.26
CA ASP A 388 -39.64 -30.63 -11.55
C ASP A 388 -39.33 -30.24 -10.09
N ARG A 389 -39.56 -28.97 -9.78
CA ARG A 389 -39.30 -28.36 -8.47
C ARG A 389 -40.58 -28.11 -7.66
N THR A 390 -41.73 -28.59 -8.13
CA THR A 390 -43.04 -28.30 -7.51
C THR A 390 -43.17 -28.82 -6.08
N GLN A 391 -42.35 -29.80 -5.70
CA GLN A 391 -42.29 -30.39 -4.37
C GLN A 391 -41.17 -29.85 -3.48
N ILE A 392 -40.45 -28.81 -3.90
CA ILE A 392 -39.58 -28.06 -3.00
C ILE A 392 -40.47 -27.11 -2.18
N LYS A 393 -40.77 -27.51 -0.94
CA LYS A 393 -41.62 -26.76 0.00
C LYS A 393 -40.75 -25.95 0.97
N TYR A 394 -41.39 -25.00 1.62
CA TYR A 394 -40.78 -24.13 2.62
C TYR A 394 -41.75 -23.89 3.78
N ASP A 395 -41.18 -23.54 4.93
CA ASP A 395 -41.94 -23.14 6.11
C ASP A 395 -42.53 -21.73 5.91
N ARG A 396 -43.83 -21.69 5.58
CA ARG A 396 -44.58 -20.45 5.30
C ARG A 396 -44.68 -19.50 6.50
N ASP A 397 -44.57 -20.01 7.72
CA ASP A 397 -44.61 -19.18 8.93
C ASP A 397 -43.27 -18.46 9.17
N ARG A 398 -42.18 -18.95 8.54
CA ARG A 398 -40.84 -18.37 8.65
C ARG A 398 -40.47 -17.48 7.47
N PHE A 399 -40.73 -17.91 6.24
CA PHE A 399 -40.40 -17.15 5.05
C PHE A 399 -41.28 -17.52 3.85
N VAL A 400 -41.35 -16.62 2.88
CA VAL A 400 -41.98 -16.87 1.58
C VAL A 400 -40.93 -16.50 0.53
N PRO A 401 -40.36 -17.47 -0.20
CA PRO A 401 -39.36 -17.20 -1.22
C PRO A 401 -40.01 -16.56 -2.44
N ASP A 402 -39.31 -15.61 -3.04
CA ASP A 402 -39.62 -15.06 -4.36
C ASP A 402 -38.35 -15.15 -5.21
N LYS A 403 -38.31 -16.11 -6.14
CA LYS A 403 -37.16 -16.34 -7.02
C LYS A 403 -36.85 -15.11 -7.90
N ASN A 404 -37.79 -14.17 -8.04
CA ASN A 404 -37.63 -12.95 -8.83
C ASN A 404 -37.18 -11.74 -7.99
N MET A 405 -37.22 -11.80 -6.66
CA MET A 405 -36.76 -10.72 -5.78
C MET A 405 -35.26 -10.85 -5.49
N LYS A 406 -34.43 -10.48 -6.47
CA LYS A 406 -32.99 -10.27 -6.28
C LYS A 406 -32.59 -8.88 -6.72
N PHE A 407 -31.50 -8.35 -6.16
CA PHE A 407 -30.89 -7.14 -6.71
C PHE A 407 -30.47 -7.43 -8.16
N VAL A 408 -31.05 -6.69 -9.10
CA VAL A 408 -30.64 -6.73 -10.50
C VAL A 408 -29.82 -5.48 -10.77
N LEU A 409 -28.60 -5.69 -11.24
CA LEU A 409 -27.73 -4.61 -11.63
C LEU A 409 -28.21 -4.03 -12.97
N ASN A 410 -28.45 -2.71 -13.01
CA ASN A 410 -28.62 -2.02 -14.27
C ASN A 410 -27.24 -1.72 -14.83
N GLN A 411 -26.76 -2.62 -15.70
CA GLN A 411 -25.43 -2.56 -16.31
C GLN A 411 -25.12 -1.18 -16.91
N SER A 412 -26.06 -0.60 -17.66
CA SER A 412 -25.87 0.70 -18.30
C SER A 412 -25.64 1.84 -17.29
N LYS A 413 -26.39 1.88 -16.18
CA LYS A 413 -26.17 2.89 -15.12
C LYS A 413 -24.87 2.70 -14.36
N ILE A 414 -24.44 1.45 -14.16
CA ILE A 414 -23.17 1.15 -13.48
C ILE A 414 -22.00 1.58 -14.36
N LEU A 415 -22.07 1.27 -15.66
CA LEU A 415 -21.08 1.74 -16.63
C LEU A 415 -21.04 3.27 -16.68
N GLU A 416 -22.18 3.95 -16.71
CA GLU A 416 -22.23 5.42 -16.68
C GLU A 416 -21.53 6.01 -15.44
N LEU A 417 -21.73 5.40 -14.27
CA LEU A 417 -21.04 5.78 -13.03
C LEU A 417 -19.52 5.56 -13.13
N LEU A 418 -19.08 4.41 -13.65
CA LEU A 418 -17.67 4.02 -13.81
C LEU A 418 -16.93 4.81 -14.89
N MET A 419 -17.63 5.26 -15.93
CA MET A 419 -17.09 6.05 -17.04
C MET A 419 -17.12 7.57 -16.78
N GLY A 420 -17.79 8.01 -15.71
CA GLY A 420 -18.06 9.41 -15.42
C GLY A 420 -17.15 10.06 -14.36
N ILE A 421 -17.08 11.39 -14.41
CA ILE A 421 -16.38 12.25 -13.43
C ILE A 421 -17.01 12.17 -12.02
N GLN A 422 -18.21 11.58 -11.89
CA GLN A 422 -18.88 11.43 -10.59
C GLN A 422 -18.06 10.56 -9.60
N LEU A 423 -17.30 9.59 -10.10
CA LEU A 423 -16.35 8.82 -9.29
C LEU A 423 -14.96 9.45 -9.25
N TYR A 424 -14.53 10.07 -10.36
CA TYR A 424 -13.21 10.66 -10.51
C TYR A 424 -13.29 12.18 -10.57
N LYS A 425 -12.91 12.86 -9.49
CA LYS A 425 -12.96 14.34 -9.40
C LYS A 425 -12.08 15.06 -10.44
N ASP A 426 -11.13 14.37 -11.04
CA ASP A 426 -10.25 14.87 -12.11
C ASP A 426 -10.29 13.93 -13.33
N LYS A 427 -10.60 14.50 -14.50
CA LYS A 427 -10.70 13.79 -15.78
C LYS A 427 -9.38 13.17 -16.25
N PHE A 428 -8.23 13.70 -15.82
CA PHE A 428 -6.92 13.18 -16.23
C PHE A 428 -6.45 11.98 -15.42
N LEU A 429 -7.17 11.59 -14.35
CA LEU A 429 -6.86 10.39 -13.57
C LEU A 429 -6.90 9.12 -14.43
N CYS A 430 -7.63 9.11 -15.54
CA CYS A 430 -7.60 7.96 -16.45
C CYS A 430 -6.23 7.71 -17.06
N ILE A 431 -5.43 8.76 -17.29
CA ILE A 431 -4.05 8.63 -17.81
C ILE A 431 -3.19 7.93 -16.76
N ARG A 432 -3.40 8.24 -15.49
CA ARG A 432 -2.72 7.59 -14.36
C ARG A 432 -3.09 6.10 -14.25
N GLU A 433 -4.35 5.73 -14.42
CA GLU A 433 -4.77 4.31 -14.41
C GLU A 433 -4.18 3.55 -15.62
N ILE A 434 -4.08 4.19 -16.80
CA ILE A 434 -3.40 3.60 -17.97
C ILE A 434 -1.90 3.41 -17.69
N TYR A 435 -1.24 4.42 -17.11
CA TYR A 435 0.15 4.31 -16.67
C TYR A 435 0.36 3.17 -15.67
N GLN A 436 -0.51 3.04 -14.66
CA GLN A 436 -0.39 1.98 -13.64
C GLN A 436 -0.53 0.58 -14.27
N ASN A 437 -1.48 0.39 -15.19
CA ASN A 437 -1.60 -0.88 -15.93
C ASN A 437 -0.34 -1.17 -16.78
N ALA A 438 0.18 -0.16 -17.47
CA ALA A 438 1.42 -0.26 -18.25
C ALA A 438 2.64 -0.58 -17.38
N LEU A 439 2.73 0.03 -16.19
CA LEU A 439 3.78 -0.21 -15.21
C LEU A 439 3.70 -1.63 -14.66
N ASP A 440 2.52 -2.09 -14.25
CA ASP A 440 2.33 -3.44 -13.70
C ASP A 440 2.66 -4.51 -14.76
N ALA A 441 2.22 -4.34 -16.01
CA ALA A 441 2.58 -5.23 -17.12
C ALA A 441 4.11 -5.23 -17.38
N SER A 442 4.75 -4.07 -17.28
CA SER A 442 6.21 -3.94 -17.44
C SER A 442 6.99 -4.56 -16.28
N LYS A 443 6.51 -4.43 -15.04
CA LYS A 443 7.08 -5.11 -13.86
C LYS A 443 7.01 -6.63 -14.01
N CYS A 444 5.85 -7.16 -14.43
CA CYS A 444 5.71 -8.58 -14.74
C CYS A 444 6.71 -9.04 -15.80
N MET A 445 6.90 -8.25 -16.86
CA MET A 445 7.83 -8.60 -17.93
C MET A 445 9.29 -8.57 -17.44
N LYS A 446 9.67 -7.60 -16.60
CA LYS A 446 10.98 -7.56 -15.94
C LYS A 446 11.21 -8.78 -15.05
N ALA A 447 10.23 -9.16 -14.23
CA ALA A 447 10.32 -10.33 -13.36
C ALA A 447 10.48 -11.63 -14.16
N TYR A 448 9.69 -11.80 -15.22
CA TYR A 448 9.82 -12.91 -16.16
C TYR A 448 11.20 -12.95 -16.83
N ASN A 449 11.70 -11.82 -17.34
CA ASN A 449 13.01 -11.74 -17.99
C ASN A 449 14.16 -12.03 -17.01
N ARG A 450 14.09 -11.52 -15.78
CA ARG A 450 15.07 -11.80 -14.74
C ARG A 450 15.16 -13.31 -14.45
N LYS A 451 14.02 -14.01 -14.38
CA LYS A 451 14.00 -15.47 -14.24
C LYS A 451 14.73 -16.18 -15.39
N LEU A 452 14.65 -15.65 -16.61
CA LEU A 452 15.38 -16.16 -17.77
C LEU A 452 16.84 -15.69 -17.86
N GLY A 453 17.34 -14.91 -16.89
CA GLY A 453 18.67 -14.30 -16.94
C GLY A 453 18.82 -13.24 -18.02
N LYS A 454 17.70 -12.71 -18.54
CA LYS A 454 17.68 -11.65 -19.56
C LYS A 454 17.55 -10.28 -18.88
N THR A 455 18.33 -9.32 -19.33
CA THR A 455 18.18 -7.91 -18.94
C THR A 455 17.61 -7.15 -20.13
N GLU A 456 16.46 -6.50 -19.93
CA GLU A 456 15.80 -5.70 -20.96
C GLU A 456 15.41 -4.34 -20.39
N ASN A 457 15.66 -3.30 -21.19
CA ASN A 457 15.28 -1.93 -20.86
C ASN A 457 13.87 -1.67 -21.40
N LEU A 458 12.88 -1.88 -20.54
CA LEU A 458 11.48 -1.55 -20.84
C LEU A 458 11.25 -0.04 -20.68
N THR A 459 10.36 0.52 -21.49
CA THR A 459 9.95 1.93 -21.40
C THR A 459 8.44 2.06 -21.56
N ILE A 460 7.87 3.14 -21.02
CA ILE A 460 6.47 3.51 -21.24
C ILE A 460 6.44 4.83 -21.98
N GLN A 461 5.75 4.87 -23.12
CA GLN A 461 5.72 6.02 -24.01
C GLN A 461 4.30 6.54 -24.19
N PHE A 462 4.11 7.82 -23.91
CA PHE A 462 2.88 8.55 -24.16
C PHE A 462 3.05 9.50 -25.35
N GLY A 463 1.94 9.90 -25.96
CA GLY A 463 1.93 10.95 -26.97
C GLY A 463 0.53 11.20 -27.52
N VAL A 464 0.43 12.13 -28.47
CA VAL A 464 -0.81 12.48 -29.15
C VAL A 464 -0.66 12.16 -30.63
N GLY A 465 -1.64 11.48 -31.20
CA GLY A 465 -1.67 11.10 -32.61
C GLY A 465 -2.99 11.46 -33.28
N VAL A 466 -3.00 11.33 -34.61
CA VAL A 466 -4.19 11.48 -35.45
C VAL A 466 -4.29 10.29 -36.39
N GLU A 467 -5.50 9.77 -36.57
CA GLU A 467 -5.78 8.64 -37.47
C GLU A 467 -7.06 8.91 -38.25
N GLU A 468 -7.09 8.54 -39.53
CA GLU A 468 -8.33 8.59 -40.31
C GLU A 468 -9.11 7.29 -40.10
N ILE A 469 -10.27 7.41 -39.46
CA ILE A 469 -11.20 6.30 -39.25
C ILE A 469 -12.49 6.62 -39.99
N GLN A 470 -12.83 5.78 -40.99
CA GLN A 470 -14.06 5.92 -41.79
C GLN A 470 -14.26 7.31 -42.42
N GLY A 471 -13.16 7.97 -42.83
CA GLY A 471 -13.18 9.30 -43.44
C GLY A 471 -13.30 10.47 -42.46
N LYS A 472 -13.19 10.21 -41.15
CA LYS A 472 -13.10 11.23 -40.10
C LYS A 472 -11.70 11.19 -39.48
N THR A 473 -11.07 12.36 -39.35
CA THR A 473 -9.82 12.50 -38.59
C THR A 473 -10.12 12.44 -37.10
N GLU A 474 -9.65 11.40 -36.43
CA GLU A 474 -9.80 11.21 -34.98
C GLU A 474 -8.47 11.51 -34.29
N LYS A 475 -8.49 12.40 -33.30
CA LYS A 475 -7.32 12.71 -32.45
C LYS A 475 -7.32 11.79 -31.25
N TYR A 476 -6.17 11.24 -30.87
CA TYR A 476 -6.07 10.31 -29.75
C TYR A 476 -4.84 10.57 -28.88
N ILE A 477 -4.95 10.24 -27.58
CA ILE A 477 -3.78 10.02 -26.72
C ILE A 477 -3.41 8.55 -26.83
N TYR A 478 -2.12 8.22 -26.91
CA TYR A 478 -1.67 6.84 -26.81
C TYR A 478 -0.77 6.60 -25.60
N CYS A 479 -0.76 5.36 -25.13
CA CYS A 479 0.21 4.81 -24.21
C CYS A 479 0.74 3.51 -24.82
N LEU A 480 2.06 3.43 -25.00
CA LEU A 480 2.78 2.25 -25.46
C LEU A 480 3.62 1.73 -24.30
N ASP A 481 3.38 0.47 -23.92
CA ASP A 481 4.21 -0.26 -22.98
C ASP A 481 4.83 -1.48 -23.67
N HIS A 482 6.02 -1.86 -23.18
CA HIS A 482 6.70 -3.10 -23.57
C HIS A 482 6.54 -4.18 -22.48
N GLY A 483 5.38 -4.23 -21.84
CA GLY A 483 5.06 -5.21 -20.81
C GLY A 483 4.74 -6.59 -21.36
N THR A 484 4.08 -7.41 -20.55
CA THR A 484 3.72 -8.80 -20.89
C THR A 484 2.72 -8.92 -22.04
N GLY A 485 1.95 -7.87 -22.33
CA GLY A 485 0.84 -7.91 -23.28
C GLY A 485 -0.30 -8.81 -22.84
N MET A 486 -1.26 -9.08 -23.75
CA MET A 486 -2.45 -9.88 -23.44
C MET A 486 -2.78 -10.86 -24.58
N ASN A 487 -3.10 -12.10 -24.22
CA ASN A 487 -3.66 -13.08 -25.16
C ASN A 487 -5.19 -13.10 -25.08
N LYS A 488 -5.84 -13.95 -25.91
CA LYS A 488 -7.32 -14.05 -25.94
C LYS A 488 -7.94 -14.45 -24.60
N TYR A 489 -7.23 -15.24 -23.79
CA TYR A 489 -7.71 -15.66 -22.47
C TYR A 489 -7.74 -14.46 -21.52
N ILE A 490 -6.64 -13.71 -21.44
CA ILE A 490 -6.54 -12.53 -20.57
C ILE A 490 -7.59 -11.47 -20.96
N ILE A 491 -7.76 -11.22 -22.25
CA ILE A 491 -8.76 -10.26 -22.74
C ILE A 491 -10.18 -10.66 -22.30
N ARG A 492 -10.56 -11.92 -22.48
CA ARG A 492 -11.93 -12.38 -22.18
C ARG A 492 -12.23 -12.44 -20.69
N ASN A 493 -11.27 -12.87 -19.88
CA ASN A 493 -11.50 -13.15 -18.46
C ASN A 493 -11.18 -11.99 -17.53
N TYR A 494 -10.33 -11.04 -17.96
CA TYR A 494 -9.89 -9.92 -17.11
C TYR A 494 -10.16 -8.56 -17.74
N LEU A 495 -9.77 -8.32 -19.00
CA LEU A 495 -9.96 -7.00 -19.62
C LEU A 495 -11.43 -6.63 -19.83
N LEU A 496 -12.23 -7.58 -20.35
CA LEU A 496 -13.66 -7.38 -20.65
C LEU A 496 -14.57 -7.71 -19.47
N HIS A 497 -14.02 -8.32 -18.41
CA HIS A 497 -14.79 -8.71 -17.23
C HIS A 497 -14.61 -7.66 -16.13
N ILE A 498 -15.49 -6.67 -16.13
CA ILE A 498 -15.43 -5.51 -15.22
C ILE A 498 -15.42 -5.98 -13.76
N GLY A 499 -14.47 -5.45 -12.98
CA GLY A 499 -14.31 -5.81 -11.57
C GLY A 499 -13.42 -7.04 -11.31
N ASN A 500 -12.95 -7.72 -12.36
CA ASN A 500 -12.08 -8.89 -12.24
C ASN A 500 -10.63 -8.57 -12.65
N SER A 501 -9.77 -8.25 -11.69
CA SER A 501 -8.35 -7.94 -11.95
C SER A 501 -7.51 -9.20 -12.12
N TYR A 502 -6.72 -9.27 -13.20
CA TYR A 502 -5.71 -10.33 -13.38
C TYR A 502 -4.76 -10.42 -12.19
N TYR A 503 -4.39 -9.29 -11.60
CA TYR A 503 -3.43 -9.21 -10.50
C TYR A 503 -3.93 -9.77 -9.16
N ARG A 504 -5.24 -10.11 -9.06
CA ARG A 504 -5.84 -10.82 -7.92
C ARG A 504 -6.22 -12.27 -8.26
N SER A 505 -5.84 -12.75 -9.45
CA SER A 505 -6.15 -14.11 -9.89
C SER A 505 -5.20 -15.12 -9.29
N LYS A 506 -5.68 -16.37 -9.14
CA LYS A 506 -4.82 -17.49 -8.73
C LYS A 506 -3.70 -17.71 -9.74
N GLU A 507 -3.93 -17.43 -11.03
CA GLU A 507 -2.93 -17.52 -12.08
C GLU A 507 -1.79 -16.52 -11.91
N PHE A 508 -2.10 -15.27 -11.53
CA PHE A 508 -1.06 -14.28 -11.21
C PHE A 508 -0.30 -14.68 -9.94
N ALA A 509 -0.99 -15.12 -8.89
CA ALA A 509 -0.35 -15.59 -7.66
C ALA A 509 0.69 -16.68 -7.95
N LYS A 510 0.33 -17.69 -8.76
CA LYS A 510 1.24 -18.74 -9.23
C LYS A 510 2.47 -18.17 -9.95
N LYS A 511 2.27 -17.28 -10.92
CA LYS A 511 3.38 -16.67 -11.66
C LYS A 511 4.27 -15.82 -10.77
N ASN A 512 3.69 -15.05 -9.85
CA ASN A 512 4.45 -14.19 -8.96
C ASN A 512 5.29 -15.00 -7.96
N THR A 513 4.78 -16.11 -7.43
CA THR A 513 5.58 -17.03 -6.61
C THR A 513 6.74 -17.63 -7.41
N ASP A 514 6.50 -17.99 -8.68
CA ASP A 514 7.54 -18.48 -9.58
C ASP A 514 8.61 -17.41 -9.91
N TRP A 515 8.23 -16.14 -9.86
CA TRP A 515 9.14 -14.99 -9.96
C TRP A 515 9.76 -14.56 -8.62
N GLY A 516 9.51 -15.29 -7.52
CA GLY A 516 10.06 -14.95 -6.20
C GLY A 516 9.40 -13.74 -5.52
N TYR A 517 8.16 -13.41 -5.88
CA TYR A 517 7.42 -12.21 -5.43
C TYR A 517 8.04 -10.88 -5.86
N ASP A 518 8.76 -10.89 -6.98
CA ASP A 518 9.38 -9.69 -7.55
C ASP A 518 8.38 -8.62 -8.02
N VAL A 519 7.07 -8.91 -8.02
CA VAL A 519 6.03 -7.99 -8.50
C VAL A 519 4.99 -7.67 -7.43
N ASN A 520 4.91 -6.39 -7.06
CA ASN A 520 3.80 -5.82 -6.30
C ASN A 520 2.95 -4.95 -7.23
N PRO A 521 1.78 -5.44 -7.71
CA PRO A 521 0.94 -4.71 -8.65
C PRO A 521 0.14 -3.60 -7.95
N THR A 522 -0.04 -2.48 -8.65
CA THR A 522 -0.86 -1.35 -8.15
C THR A 522 -2.33 -1.49 -8.56
N SER A 523 -2.60 -2.18 -9.66
CA SER A 523 -3.91 -2.29 -10.29
C SER A 523 -4.74 -3.42 -9.66
N GLN A 524 -5.59 -3.10 -8.68
CA GLN A 524 -6.30 -4.11 -7.90
C GLN A 524 -7.76 -4.37 -8.29
N PHE A 525 -8.45 -3.40 -8.88
CA PHE A 525 -9.92 -3.43 -8.99
C PHE A 525 -10.49 -3.88 -10.35
N GLY A 526 -9.69 -3.85 -11.43
CA GLY A 526 -10.19 -4.25 -12.76
C GLY A 526 -11.22 -3.30 -13.38
N ILE A 527 -11.18 -2.01 -13.04
CA ILE A 527 -12.08 -0.96 -13.59
C ILE A 527 -11.34 0.18 -14.29
N GLY A 528 -10.00 0.25 -14.16
CA GLY A 528 -9.20 1.41 -14.58
C GLY A 528 -9.33 1.76 -16.07
N LEU A 529 -9.53 0.77 -16.96
CA LEU A 529 -9.73 1.02 -18.39
C LEU A 529 -10.98 1.85 -18.69
N LEU A 530 -12.07 1.66 -17.93
CA LEU A 530 -13.34 2.36 -18.14
C LEU A 530 -13.21 3.86 -17.87
N SER A 531 -12.30 4.25 -16.98
CA SER A 531 -11.99 5.66 -16.71
C SER A 531 -11.51 6.39 -17.96
N GLY A 532 -10.95 5.68 -18.97
CA GLY A 532 -10.55 6.24 -20.26
C GLY A 532 -11.70 6.90 -21.03
N TYR A 533 -12.94 6.46 -20.81
CA TYR A 533 -14.13 7.08 -21.40
C TYR A 533 -14.46 8.46 -20.82
N MET A 534 -13.76 8.93 -19.77
CA MET A 534 -13.84 10.33 -19.37
C MET A 534 -13.34 11.25 -20.49
N LEU A 535 -12.23 10.88 -21.14
CA LEU A 535 -11.58 11.67 -22.20
C LEU A 535 -11.91 11.20 -23.62
N ALA A 536 -12.31 9.94 -23.79
CA ALA A 536 -12.46 9.31 -25.10
C ALA A 536 -13.86 8.76 -25.38
N ASP A 537 -14.24 8.70 -26.66
CA ASP A 537 -15.45 8.00 -27.13
C ASP A 537 -15.15 6.52 -27.45
N LYS A 538 -13.91 6.23 -27.84
CA LYS A 538 -13.44 4.88 -28.23
C LYS A 538 -12.07 4.60 -27.64
N ILE A 539 -11.82 3.32 -27.33
CA ILE A 539 -10.51 2.84 -26.90
C ILE A 539 -10.03 1.78 -27.89
N GLY A 540 -8.93 2.06 -28.59
CA GLY A 540 -8.24 1.10 -29.45
C GLY A 540 -7.11 0.41 -28.70
N ILE A 541 -6.96 -0.90 -28.86
CA ILE A 541 -5.90 -1.67 -28.21
C ILE A 541 -5.25 -2.60 -29.24
N THR A 542 -3.93 -2.53 -29.34
CA THR A 542 -3.11 -3.50 -30.06
C THR A 542 -2.12 -4.11 -29.06
N THR A 543 -2.04 -5.45 -28.97
CA THR A 543 -1.25 -6.13 -27.95
C THR A 543 -0.61 -7.40 -28.48
N ILE A 544 0.57 -7.75 -27.94
CA ILE A 544 1.32 -8.97 -28.25
C ILE A 544 1.73 -9.60 -26.92
N HIS A 545 1.26 -10.81 -26.64
CA HIS A 545 1.62 -11.52 -25.42
C HIS A 545 2.96 -12.24 -25.58
N TYR A 546 3.80 -12.19 -24.54
CA TYR A 546 5.17 -12.71 -24.57
C TYR A 546 5.29 -14.22 -24.81
N GLU A 547 4.26 -15.02 -24.51
CA GLU A 547 4.29 -16.49 -24.69
C GLU A 547 3.94 -16.93 -26.11
N ASP A 548 3.01 -16.24 -26.76
CA ASP A 548 2.40 -16.68 -28.02
C ASP A 548 2.73 -15.78 -29.23
N ASN A 549 3.41 -14.64 -29.01
CA ASN A 549 3.93 -13.71 -30.04
C ASN A 549 2.92 -13.39 -31.16
N LYS A 550 1.63 -13.36 -30.79
CA LYS A 550 0.51 -13.16 -31.72
C LYS A 550 -0.13 -11.81 -31.46
N ALA A 551 -0.03 -10.92 -32.45
CA ALA A 551 -0.68 -9.62 -32.40
C ALA A 551 -2.21 -9.75 -32.45
N LEU A 552 -2.87 -9.14 -31.47
CA LEU A 552 -4.31 -8.95 -31.42
C LEU A 552 -4.60 -7.46 -31.41
N SER A 553 -5.59 -7.03 -32.18
CA SER A 553 -6.03 -5.63 -32.22
C SER A 553 -7.54 -5.54 -32.22
N PHE A 554 -8.11 -4.65 -31.41
CA PHE A 554 -9.55 -4.49 -31.24
C PHE A 554 -9.91 -3.08 -30.75
N VAL A 555 -11.18 -2.72 -30.90
CA VAL A 555 -11.73 -1.44 -30.46
C VAL A 555 -12.91 -1.67 -29.53
N LEU A 556 -13.00 -0.82 -28.51
CA LEU A 556 -14.09 -0.73 -27.54
C LEU A 556 -14.83 0.60 -27.74
N GLU A 557 -16.15 0.55 -27.92
CA GLU A 557 -17.00 1.74 -28.03
C GLU A 557 -17.91 1.87 -26.80
N GLY A 558 -17.65 2.86 -25.95
CA GLY A 558 -18.25 2.95 -24.61
C GLY A 558 -19.76 3.19 -24.59
N ALA A 559 -20.31 3.94 -25.56
CA ALA A 559 -21.73 4.27 -25.60
C ALA A 559 -22.65 3.10 -25.98
N ASN A 560 -22.11 2.09 -26.69
CA ASN A 560 -22.89 0.99 -27.24
C ASN A 560 -22.38 -0.39 -26.79
N GLU A 561 -21.37 -0.44 -25.92
CA GLU A 561 -20.75 -1.67 -25.40
C GLU A 561 -20.21 -2.61 -26.51
N HIS A 562 -19.93 -2.08 -27.70
CA HIS A 562 -19.47 -2.88 -28.82
C HIS A 562 -17.98 -3.18 -28.70
N PHE A 563 -17.66 -4.47 -28.85
CA PHE A 563 -16.31 -5.00 -29.01
C PHE A 563 -16.17 -5.58 -30.42
N TYR A 564 -15.12 -5.21 -31.14
CA TYR A 564 -14.79 -5.87 -32.40
C TYR A 564 -13.28 -5.93 -32.66
N TYR A 565 -12.84 -7.06 -33.21
CA TYR A 565 -11.47 -7.23 -33.66
C TYR A 565 -11.22 -6.47 -34.97
N ILE A 566 -10.04 -5.88 -35.08
CA ILE A 566 -9.53 -5.26 -36.31
C ILE A 566 -8.24 -5.95 -36.74
N LYS A 567 -7.82 -5.73 -37.99
CA LYS A 567 -6.53 -6.22 -38.46
C LYS A 567 -5.41 -5.42 -37.77
N PRO A 568 -4.44 -6.07 -37.10
CA PRO A 568 -3.31 -5.36 -36.52
C PRO A 568 -2.57 -4.54 -37.58
N ASN A 569 -2.37 -3.25 -37.29
CA ASN A 569 -1.57 -2.38 -38.13
C ASN A 569 -0.10 -2.81 -38.06
N ARG A 570 0.57 -2.87 -39.21
CA ARG A 570 1.98 -3.27 -39.30
C ARG A 570 2.90 -2.31 -38.53
N LEU A 571 2.67 -1.00 -38.62
CA LEU A 571 3.50 0.00 -37.94
C LEU A 571 3.36 -0.10 -36.42
N GLU A 572 2.14 -0.31 -35.93
CA GLU A 572 1.90 -0.53 -34.49
C GLU A 572 2.58 -1.80 -34.00
N LYS A 573 2.53 -2.88 -34.80
CA LYS A 573 3.22 -4.13 -34.46
C LYS A 573 4.73 -3.92 -34.38
N GLU A 574 5.31 -3.19 -35.33
CA GLU A 574 6.74 -2.85 -35.33
C GLU A 574 7.12 -1.96 -34.14
N GLN A 575 6.24 -1.06 -33.70
CA GLN A 575 6.43 -0.23 -32.50
C GLN A 575 6.36 -1.04 -31.20
N ILE A 576 5.44 -1.99 -31.08
CA ILE A 576 5.31 -2.83 -29.86
C ILE A 576 6.50 -3.79 -29.73
N GLY A 577 6.93 -4.41 -30.83
CA GLY A 577 8.02 -5.38 -30.83
C GLY A 577 7.56 -6.82 -30.56
N GLU A 578 8.25 -7.53 -29.67
CA GLU A 578 7.96 -8.94 -29.36
C GLU A 578 6.84 -9.12 -28.33
N HIS A 579 6.66 -8.16 -27.43
CA HIS A 579 5.63 -8.16 -26.41
C HIS A 579 5.28 -6.72 -26.00
N GLY A 580 4.08 -6.53 -25.46
CA GLY A 580 3.61 -5.24 -24.96
C GLY A 580 2.22 -4.86 -25.46
N THR A 581 1.81 -3.63 -25.17
CA THR A 581 0.49 -3.10 -25.53
C THR A 581 0.57 -1.64 -25.96
N LEU A 582 -0.14 -1.31 -27.04
CA LEU A 582 -0.46 0.05 -27.45
C LEU A 582 -1.95 0.30 -27.19
N ILE A 583 -2.23 1.25 -26.31
CA ILE A 583 -3.59 1.75 -26.03
C ILE A 583 -3.74 3.11 -26.69
N LYS A 584 -4.86 3.33 -27.38
CA LYS A 584 -5.27 4.62 -27.97
C LYS A 584 -6.62 5.05 -27.38
N LEU A 585 -6.65 6.25 -26.80
CA LEU A 585 -7.85 6.94 -26.34
C LEU A 585 -8.31 7.95 -27.40
N TYR A 586 -9.31 7.61 -28.21
CA TYR A 586 -9.84 8.51 -29.24
C TYR A 586 -10.72 9.59 -28.60
N LEU A 587 -10.19 10.82 -28.58
CA LEU A 587 -10.69 11.92 -27.76
C LEU A 587 -12.10 12.37 -28.15
N LYS A 588 -12.90 12.74 -27.15
CA LYS A 588 -14.16 13.47 -27.38
C LYS A 588 -13.86 14.83 -27.99
N SER A 589 -14.80 15.31 -28.82
CA SER A 589 -14.67 16.61 -29.51
C SER A 589 -14.29 17.79 -28.61
N GLU A 590 -14.80 17.84 -27.38
CA GLU A 590 -14.50 18.90 -26.40
C GLU A 590 -13.04 18.92 -25.89
N TYR A 591 -12.31 17.81 -26.03
CA TYR A 591 -10.90 17.71 -25.61
C TYR A 591 -9.91 17.83 -26.77
N CYS A 592 -10.36 17.72 -28.01
CA CYS A 592 -9.50 17.74 -29.18
C CYS A 592 -8.65 19.02 -29.29
N ASP A 593 -9.21 20.17 -28.93
CA ASP A 593 -8.52 21.47 -29.07
C ASP A 593 -7.54 21.75 -27.92
N ASN A 594 -7.81 21.21 -26.72
CA ASN A 594 -7.05 21.55 -25.52
C ASN A 594 -5.91 20.56 -25.23
N ILE A 595 -6.06 19.28 -25.55
CA ILE A 595 -5.04 18.26 -25.28
C ILE A 595 -3.94 18.32 -26.33
N ASN A 596 -2.68 18.41 -25.90
CA ASN A 596 -1.52 18.52 -26.77
C ASN A 596 -0.28 17.81 -26.19
N ALA A 597 0.71 17.59 -27.05
CA ALA A 597 2.04 17.09 -26.66
C ALA A 597 3.14 18.10 -27.04
N LYS A 598 2.80 19.39 -27.15
CA LYS A 598 3.74 20.42 -27.56
C LYS A 598 4.88 20.53 -26.55
N TYR A 599 6.12 20.64 -27.02
CA TYR A 599 7.24 20.95 -26.14
C TYR A 599 7.10 22.37 -25.58
N ILE A 600 7.19 22.51 -24.25
CA ILE A 600 7.11 23.78 -23.54
C ILE A 600 8.46 23.98 -22.84
N PRO A 601 9.30 24.92 -23.29
CA PRO A 601 10.67 25.06 -22.76
C PRO A 601 10.72 25.35 -21.25
N LYS A 602 9.88 26.26 -20.76
CA LYS A 602 9.82 26.62 -19.33
C LYS A 602 8.86 25.74 -18.51
N LEU A 603 8.60 24.49 -18.92
CA LEU A 603 7.67 23.61 -18.21
C LEU A 603 8.08 23.29 -16.76
N PRO A 604 9.37 23.07 -16.42
CA PRO A 604 9.78 22.89 -15.02
C PRO A 604 9.36 24.06 -14.13
N LEU A 605 9.42 25.29 -14.64
CA LEU A 605 8.94 26.49 -13.93
C LEU A 605 7.42 26.45 -13.69
N ALA A 606 6.64 25.88 -14.62
CA ALA A 606 5.20 25.68 -14.45
C ALA A 606 4.87 24.68 -13.34
N LEU A 607 5.76 23.71 -13.07
CA LEU A 607 5.61 22.78 -11.96
C LEU A 607 5.84 23.50 -10.62
N MET A 608 6.80 24.42 -10.56
CA MET A 608 7.16 25.15 -9.34
C MET A 608 6.22 26.31 -8.97
N THR A 609 5.44 26.83 -9.92
CA THR A 609 4.62 28.02 -9.71
C THR A 609 3.17 27.71 -9.36
N SER A 610 2.50 28.65 -8.69
CA SER A 610 1.08 28.53 -8.38
C SER A 610 0.23 28.57 -9.65
N ARG A 611 -0.90 27.85 -9.64
CA ARG A 611 -1.80 27.74 -10.81
C ARG A 611 -2.33 29.09 -11.32
N SER A 612 -2.41 30.12 -10.47
CA SER A 612 -2.80 31.48 -10.84
C SER A 612 -1.73 32.21 -11.63
N GLU A 613 -0.46 31.89 -11.40
CA GLU A 613 0.68 32.65 -11.91
C GLU A 613 1.34 32.03 -13.16
N ILE A 614 0.97 30.79 -13.52
CA ILE A 614 1.45 30.10 -14.73
C ILE A 614 1.39 31.00 -15.99
N LYS A 615 0.29 31.77 -16.14
CA LYS A 615 0.10 32.66 -17.28
C LYS A 615 1.16 33.76 -17.36
N ASN A 616 1.60 34.25 -16.21
CA ASN A 616 2.53 35.36 -16.11
C ASN A 616 3.98 34.89 -16.35
N TYR A 617 4.31 33.63 -16.03
CA TYR A 617 5.69 33.15 -15.98
C TYR A 617 6.07 32.15 -17.07
N VAL A 618 5.11 31.39 -17.62
CA VAL A 618 5.42 30.29 -18.55
C VAL A 618 4.74 30.48 -19.90
N GLY A 619 3.43 30.76 -19.91
CA GLY A 619 2.68 30.91 -21.16
C GLY A 619 1.18 30.71 -20.99
N GLU A 620 0.47 30.53 -22.09
CA GLU A 620 -0.99 30.41 -22.06
C GLU A 620 -1.44 29.20 -21.22
N ARG A 621 -2.25 29.46 -20.19
CA ARG A 621 -2.66 28.43 -19.23
C ARG A 621 -3.44 27.27 -19.88
N SER A 622 -4.29 27.56 -20.87
CA SER A 622 -5.05 26.55 -21.63
C SER A 622 -4.12 25.51 -22.28
N LEU A 623 -2.98 25.95 -22.83
CA LEU A 623 -1.97 25.10 -23.43
C LEU A 623 -1.31 24.17 -22.40
N ILE A 624 -1.00 24.70 -21.22
CA ILE A 624 -0.28 23.98 -20.15
C ILE A 624 -1.20 22.99 -19.44
N ASP A 625 -2.43 23.39 -19.08
CA ASP A 625 -3.41 22.54 -18.40
C ASP A 625 -3.81 21.31 -19.25
N GLY A 626 -3.63 21.37 -20.58
CA GLY A 626 -3.86 20.25 -21.52
C GLY A 626 -2.58 19.57 -22.03
N ASN A 627 -1.40 19.96 -21.56
CA ASN A 627 -0.14 19.40 -22.03
C ASN A 627 0.17 18.06 -21.36
N LEU A 628 0.41 17.02 -22.16
CA LEU A 628 0.57 15.65 -21.65
C LEU A 628 1.80 15.48 -20.75
N LEU A 629 2.93 16.15 -21.05
CA LEU A 629 4.13 16.11 -20.22
C LEU A 629 3.90 16.78 -18.86
N TYR A 630 3.23 17.93 -18.84
CA TYR A 630 2.84 18.60 -17.60
C TYR A 630 1.91 17.74 -16.74
N ILE A 631 0.85 17.19 -17.35
CA ILE A 631 -0.14 16.36 -16.65
C ILE A 631 0.53 15.13 -16.04
N LEU A 632 1.34 14.39 -16.81
CA LEU A 632 2.02 13.19 -16.31
C LEU A 632 3.03 13.52 -15.21
N SER A 633 3.84 14.57 -15.35
CA SER A 633 4.78 15.01 -14.32
C SER A 633 4.13 15.49 -13.02
N GLN A 634 2.87 15.95 -13.06
CA GLN A 634 2.12 16.27 -11.83
C GLN A 634 1.65 15.04 -11.05
N HIS A 635 1.45 13.91 -11.74
CA HIS A 635 0.88 12.68 -11.16
C HIS A 635 1.92 11.57 -10.93
N ILE A 636 3.00 11.54 -11.71
CA ILE A 636 4.07 10.54 -11.64
C ILE A 636 5.34 11.28 -11.21
N GLY A 637 5.53 11.38 -9.90
CA GLY A 637 6.61 12.18 -9.31
C GLY A 637 7.89 11.39 -9.06
N ILE A 638 7.89 10.06 -9.11
CA ILE A 638 9.10 9.26 -8.84
C ILE A 638 9.21 8.16 -9.89
N LYS A 639 10.44 7.95 -10.38
CA LYS A 639 10.73 6.88 -11.33
C LYS A 639 10.67 5.51 -10.62
N CYS A 640 9.80 4.62 -11.09
CA CYS A 640 9.63 3.28 -10.51
C CYS A 640 10.35 2.19 -11.34
N ALA A 641 10.99 1.25 -10.63
CA ALA A 641 11.53 -0.01 -11.16
C ALA A 641 12.43 0.14 -12.40
N ASP A 642 13.16 1.25 -12.55
CA ASP A 642 13.98 1.58 -13.72
C ASP A 642 13.22 1.50 -15.06
N ILE A 643 11.93 1.86 -15.06
CA ILE A 643 11.09 1.94 -16.27
C ILE A 643 10.85 3.43 -16.54
N PRO A 644 11.60 4.07 -17.46
CA PRO A 644 11.39 5.48 -17.77
C PRO A 644 10.05 5.69 -18.46
N VAL A 645 9.39 6.79 -18.09
CA VAL A 645 8.17 7.26 -18.74
C VAL A 645 8.53 8.43 -19.63
N ARG A 646 8.10 8.40 -20.89
CA ARG A 646 8.42 9.42 -21.88
C ARG A 646 7.16 9.94 -22.57
N VAL A 647 7.18 11.21 -22.95
CA VAL A 647 6.16 11.83 -23.81
C VAL A 647 6.80 12.25 -25.11
N CYS A 648 6.30 11.75 -26.23
CA CYS A 648 6.74 12.19 -27.54
C CYS A 648 5.95 13.41 -27.99
N ASP A 649 6.69 14.44 -28.39
CA ASP A 649 6.13 15.69 -28.87
C ASP A 649 5.65 15.61 -30.31
N GLU A 650 5.09 16.72 -30.80
CA GLU A 650 4.54 16.83 -32.16
C GLU A 650 5.62 16.73 -33.26
N GLU A 651 6.90 16.87 -32.92
CA GLU A 651 8.04 16.68 -33.82
C GLU A 651 8.60 15.25 -33.76
N GLY A 652 8.05 14.39 -32.89
CA GLY A 652 8.47 13.01 -32.68
C GLY A 652 9.67 12.85 -31.73
N LYS A 653 10.09 13.93 -31.04
CA LYS A 653 11.13 13.85 -30.02
C LYS A 653 10.50 13.44 -28.69
N CYS A 654 11.07 12.43 -28.04
CA CYS A 654 10.53 11.91 -26.78
C CYS A 654 11.31 12.44 -25.57
N HIS A 655 10.58 13.02 -24.63
CA HIS A 655 11.09 13.65 -23.42
C HIS A 655 10.74 12.80 -22.21
N GLU A 656 11.70 12.56 -21.31
CA GLU A 656 11.41 11.89 -20.03
C GLU A 656 10.59 12.82 -19.12
N LEU A 657 9.79 12.24 -18.23
CA LEU A 657 9.05 13.01 -17.25
C LEU A 657 9.99 13.79 -16.32
N TYR A 658 9.52 14.96 -15.91
CA TYR A 658 10.06 15.67 -14.77
C TYR A 658 9.60 15.00 -13.48
N TYR A 659 10.53 14.40 -12.74
CA TYR A 659 10.25 13.71 -11.48
C TYR A 659 10.42 14.66 -10.28
N SER A 660 9.49 14.58 -9.34
CA SER A 660 9.45 15.38 -8.11
C SER A 660 10.58 15.09 -7.13
N ASN A 661 11.21 13.91 -7.17
CA ASN A 661 12.39 13.63 -6.34
C ASN A 661 13.71 14.24 -6.88
N THR A 662 13.61 15.24 -7.75
CA THR A 662 14.75 16.02 -8.25
C THR A 662 14.67 17.44 -7.71
N ILE A 663 15.80 17.97 -7.26
CA ILE A 663 15.87 19.34 -6.73
C ILE A 663 15.85 20.32 -7.90
N PHE A 664 15.01 21.35 -7.80
CA PHE A 664 14.89 22.35 -8.85
C PHE A 664 16.13 23.25 -8.89
N ASP A 665 16.84 23.21 -10.01
CA ASP A 665 17.96 24.09 -10.31
C ASP A 665 17.84 24.60 -11.74
N GLN A 666 17.75 25.92 -11.92
CA GLN A 666 17.59 26.52 -13.25
C GLN A 666 18.74 26.18 -14.20
N ARG A 667 19.94 25.92 -13.70
CA ARG A 667 21.11 25.58 -14.52
C ARG A 667 20.98 24.26 -15.27
N ASN A 668 20.01 23.42 -14.88
CA ASN A 668 19.69 22.18 -15.57
C ASN A 668 18.75 22.39 -16.78
N TYR A 669 18.32 23.63 -17.03
CA TYR A 669 17.35 23.97 -18.08
C TYR A 669 17.80 25.20 -18.87
N ASP A 670 18.17 25.00 -20.14
CA ASP A 670 18.74 26.06 -21.00
C ASP A 670 17.81 27.28 -21.15
N GLU A 671 16.49 27.07 -21.05
CA GLU A 671 15.47 28.09 -21.27
C GLU A 671 14.94 28.77 -20.00
N ILE A 672 15.47 28.43 -18.83
CA ILE A 672 15.13 29.10 -17.56
C ILE A 672 16.31 29.97 -17.12
N HIS A 673 16.06 31.26 -16.93
CA HIS A 673 17.10 32.22 -16.55
C HIS A 673 16.93 32.69 -15.10
N ASP A 674 17.96 33.34 -14.57
CA ASP A 674 17.98 33.83 -13.20
C ASP A 674 16.82 34.80 -12.92
N GLU A 675 16.40 35.61 -13.90
CA GLU A 675 15.24 36.51 -13.75
C GLU A 675 13.92 35.76 -13.54
N ASP A 676 13.77 34.57 -14.14
CA ASP A 676 12.57 33.75 -13.96
C ASP A 676 12.50 33.20 -12.53
N VAL A 677 13.63 32.76 -12.00
CA VAL A 677 13.77 32.25 -10.63
C VAL A 677 13.64 33.37 -9.61
N GLU A 678 14.21 34.54 -9.90
CA GLU A 678 14.03 35.74 -9.07
C GLU A 678 12.55 36.05 -8.88
N GLN A 679 11.77 35.95 -9.95
CA GLN A 679 10.34 36.24 -9.90
C GLN A 679 9.56 35.17 -9.13
N LEU A 680 9.91 33.89 -9.32
CA LEU A 680 9.35 32.76 -8.59
C LEU A 680 9.58 32.88 -7.07
N TRP A 681 10.80 33.23 -6.63
CA TRP A 681 11.16 33.32 -5.21
C TRP A 681 10.78 34.61 -4.52
N LYS A 682 10.54 35.69 -5.28
CA LYS A 682 10.07 36.96 -4.76
C LYS A 682 8.74 36.85 -4.01
N GLU A 683 7.89 35.88 -4.38
CA GLU A 683 6.61 35.60 -3.71
C GLU A 683 6.75 34.94 -2.35
N ARG A 684 7.93 34.39 -2.01
CA ARG A 684 8.17 33.81 -0.67
C ARG A 684 8.20 34.93 0.38
N HIS A 685 7.25 34.87 1.30
CA HIS A 685 7.14 35.82 2.40
C HIS A 685 8.02 35.40 3.58
N TYR A 686 8.89 36.30 4.04
CA TYR A 686 9.59 36.17 5.32
C TYR A 686 8.92 37.10 6.34
N LEU A 687 8.26 36.51 7.34
CA LEU A 687 7.42 37.23 8.32
C LEU A 687 8.22 38.21 9.22
N GLY A 688 9.56 38.13 9.24
CA GLY A 688 10.44 38.95 10.07
C GLY A 688 10.81 40.33 9.53
N GLY A 689 10.27 40.76 8.38
CA GLY A 689 10.54 42.09 7.80
C GLY A 689 11.95 42.28 7.19
N GLY A 690 12.77 41.24 7.15
CA GLY A 690 14.06 41.23 6.43
C GLY A 690 13.90 41.07 4.91
N GLU A 691 14.92 41.45 4.14
CA GLU A 691 14.96 41.17 2.70
C GLU A 691 14.97 39.66 2.48
N ASN A 692 14.11 39.19 1.57
CA ASN A 692 14.16 37.81 1.09
C ASN A 692 15.52 37.60 0.40
N PRO A 693 16.36 36.66 0.85
CA PRO A 693 17.73 36.52 0.36
C PRO A 693 17.83 35.84 -1.02
N TYR A 694 16.69 35.62 -1.71
CA TYR A 694 16.64 34.95 -3.00
C TYR A 694 17.61 35.51 -4.05
N LYS A 695 17.79 36.84 -4.13
CA LYS A 695 18.74 37.44 -5.08
C LYS A 695 20.17 37.00 -4.81
N LEU A 696 20.55 37.01 -3.54
CA LEU A 696 21.87 36.58 -3.10
C LEU A 696 22.04 35.06 -3.23
N ALA A 697 20.97 34.29 -3.02
CA ALA A 697 20.97 32.84 -3.25
C ALA A 697 21.21 32.51 -4.74
N ILE A 698 20.58 33.25 -5.64
CA ILE A 698 20.76 33.12 -7.10
C ILE A 698 22.19 33.54 -7.50
N GLU A 699 22.67 34.70 -7.03
CA GLU A 699 24.05 35.16 -7.26
C GLU A 699 25.09 34.13 -6.80
N LYS A 700 24.86 33.49 -5.66
CA LYS A 700 25.77 32.53 -5.02
C LYS A 700 25.49 31.07 -5.41
N ARG A 701 24.56 30.78 -6.31
CA ARG A 701 24.12 29.43 -6.66
C ARG A 701 25.26 28.50 -7.12
N ASN A 702 26.29 29.05 -7.74
CA ASN A 702 27.50 28.30 -8.15
C ASN A 702 28.37 27.80 -6.98
N LEU A 703 28.23 28.42 -5.81
CA LEU A 703 28.92 28.12 -4.57
C LEU A 703 28.05 27.28 -3.62
N MET A 704 27.03 26.60 -4.15
CA MET A 704 26.15 25.69 -3.42
C MET A 704 26.09 24.35 -4.12
N ASP A 705 25.94 23.27 -3.35
CA ASP A 705 25.66 21.92 -3.85
C ASP A 705 24.36 21.40 -3.23
N ASP A 706 23.51 20.81 -4.05
CA ASP A 706 22.26 20.19 -3.63
C ASP A 706 22.43 18.67 -3.51
N TYR A 707 21.80 18.11 -2.48
CA TYR A 707 21.84 16.68 -2.19
C TYR A 707 20.43 16.13 -2.00
N VAL A 708 20.10 15.08 -2.73
CA VAL A 708 18.90 14.27 -2.47
C VAL A 708 19.27 13.21 -1.43
N ILE A 709 18.60 13.24 -0.29
CA ILE A 709 18.74 12.25 0.77
C ILE A 709 17.71 11.14 0.53
N LYS A 710 18.16 9.90 0.35
CA LYS A 710 17.28 8.75 0.13
C LYS A 710 17.48 7.69 1.22
N ALA A 711 16.48 7.52 2.08
CA ALA A 711 16.43 6.40 3.02
C ALA A 711 15.47 5.31 2.50
N VAL A 712 15.77 4.04 2.77
CA VAL A 712 15.01 2.90 2.23
C VAL A 712 14.74 1.87 3.31
N SER A 713 13.51 1.35 3.32
CA SER A 713 13.10 0.16 4.06
C SER A 713 12.53 -0.90 3.09
N GLU A 714 11.95 -1.98 3.61
CA GLU A 714 11.34 -3.05 2.80
C GLU A 714 10.18 -2.52 1.93
N ASN A 715 9.34 -1.65 2.49
CA ASN A 715 8.10 -1.18 1.88
C ASN A 715 8.11 0.28 1.47
N VAL A 716 9.01 1.10 2.02
CA VAL A 716 8.95 2.56 1.90
C VAL A 716 10.31 3.12 1.54
N GLU A 717 10.32 4.07 0.61
CA GLU A 717 11.45 4.94 0.33
C GLU A 717 11.10 6.35 0.81
N LEU A 718 12.02 6.99 1.52
CA LEU A 718 11.92 8.38 1.94
C LEU A 718 12.91 9.21 1.14
N TYR A 719 12.42 10.26 0.50
CA TYR A 719 13.21 11.23 -0.25
C TYR A 719 13.14 12.58 0.43
N SER A 720 14.28 13.15 0.79
CA SER A 720 14.41 14.52 1.29
C SER A 720 15.53 15.23 0.55
N HIS A 721 15.78 16.49 0.87
CA HIS A 721 16.84 17.27 0.25
C HIS A 721 17.55 18.15 1.27
N ILE A 722 18.77 18.57 0.91
CA ILE A 722 19.54 19.57 1.64
C ILE A 722 20.50 20.28 0.68
N THR A 723 20.66 21.61 0.82
CA THR A 723 21.64 22.39 0.06
C THR A 723 22.78 22.85 0.98
N LEU A 724 24.03 22.59 0.60
CA LEU A 724 25.22 22.88 1.40
C LEU A 724 26.19 23.87 0.71
N PRO A 725 26.92 24.72 1.48
CA PRO A 725 27.88 25.68 0.94
C PRO A 725 29.20 25.05 0.48
N LYS A 726 29.66 25.43 -0.71
CA LYS A 726 31.05 25.21 -1.12
C LYS A 726 31.99 26.10 -0.33
N ARG A 727 33.24 25.66 -0.22
CA ARG A 727 34.30 26.44 0.45
C ARG A 727 34.48 27.80 -0.24
N GLY A 728 34.47 28.89 0.53
CA GLY A 728 34.70 30.25 0.01
C GLY A 728 33.44 30.97 -0.45
N ILE A 729 32.25 30.53 0.00
CA ILE A 729 30.97 31.21 -0.31
C ILE A 729 30.98 32.69 0.11
N GLY A 730 31.67 33.01 1.21
CA GLY A 730 31.89 34.37 1.73
C GLY A 730 30.64 35.05 2.29
N GLU A 731 29.53 34.33 2.39
CA GLU A 731 28.28 34.75 3.02
C GLU A 731 27.71 33.56 3.81
N TYR A 732 27.33 33.81 5.06
CA TYR A 732 27.07 32.75 6.04
C TYR A 732 25.64 32.81 6.61
N ASN A 733 24.75 33.56 5.95
CA ASN A 733 23.34 33.56 6.24
C ASN A 733 22.68 32.23 5.82
N VAL A 734 22.26 31.41 6.79
CA VAL A 734 21.61 30.10 6.55
C VAL A 734 20.33 30.18 5.71
N ARG A 735 19.66 31.33 5.63
CA ARG A 735 18.46 31.49 4.79
C ARG A 735 18.74 31.39 3.30
N LEU A 736 20.00 31.51 2.88
CA LEU A 736 20.40 31.37 1.48
C LEU A 736 20.17 29.96 0.93
N PHE A 737 20.11 28.96 1.81
CA PHE A 737 19.99 27.56 1.45
C PHE A 737 18.52 27.08 1.39
N ASP A 738 17.55 27.97 1.67
CA ASP A 738 16.11 27.65 1.64
C ASP A 738 15.55 27.37 0.24
N PHE A 739 16.33 27.57 -0.82
CA PHE A 739 15.85 27.62 -2.21
C PHE A 739 16.17 26.34 -3.00
N GLY A 740 16.36 25.22 -2.30
CA GLY A 740 16.62 23.89 -2.85
C GLY A 740 15.40 22.97 -2.90
N ASP A 741 14.19 23.49 -3.16
CA ASP A 741 12.95 22.69 -3.14
C ASP A 741 12.93 21.60 -4.23
N PHE A 742 12.21 20.53 -3.94
CA PHE A 742 11.88 19.50 -4.91
C PHE A 742 11.00 20.02 -6.04
N LEU A 743 11.19 19.47 -7.23
CA LEU A 743 10.45 19.86 -8.42
C LEU A 743 8.93 19.61 -8.24
N GLY A 744 8.15 20.67 -8.36
CA GLY A 744 6.70 20.65 -8.15
C GLY A 744 6.25 20.92 -6.72
N ASN A 745 7.17 21.28 -5.80
CA ASN A 745 6.91 21.51 -4.37
C ASN A 745 6.09 20.38 -3.74
N LYS A 746 6.56 19.13 -3.92
CA LYS A 746 5.86 17.91 -3.50
C LYS A 746 6.31 17.40 -2.13
N GLU A 747 7.10 18.17 -1.40
CA GLU A 747 7.37 17.90 0.00
C GLU A 747 6.06 17.70 0.78
N SER A 748 6.10 16.82 1.79
CA SER A 748 4.91 16.34 2.50
C SER A 748 3.97 15.42 1.70
N SER A 749 4.31 14.99 0.48
CA SER A 749 3.44 14.10 -0.31
C SER A 749 3.72 12.60 -0.10
N ILE A 750 2.70 11.77 -0.36
CA ILE A 750 2.82 10.31 -0.42
C ILE A 750 2.62 9.83 -1.85
N PHE A 751 3.49 8.91 -2.25
CA PHE A 751 3.49 8.22 -3.53
C PHE A 751 3.33 6.71 -3.32
N VAL A 752 2.75 6.04 -4.31
CA VAL A 752 2.72 4.57 -4.42
C VAL A 752 3.28 4.22 -5.79
N ASP A 753 4.40 3.49 -5.84
CA ASP A 753 5.13 3.22 -7.07
C ASP A 753 5.41 4.48 -7.91
N GLY A 754 5.71 5.59 -7.22
CA GLY A 754 5.98 6.89 -7.81
C GLY A 754 4.78 7.65 -8.34
N VAL A 755 3.57 7.13 -8.15
CA VAL A 755 2.31 7.82 -8.42
C VAL A 755 1.87 8.61 -7.19
N LEU A 756 1.57 9.89 -7.33
CA LEU A 756 1.07 10.75 -6.26
C LEU A 756 -0.32 10.29 -5.82
N VAL A 757 -0.50 10.04 -4.52
CA VAL A 757 -1.78 9.57 -3.94
C VAL A 757 -2.30 10.43 -2.79
N GLU A 758 -1.42 11.17 -2.11
CA GLU A 758 -1.78 12.12 -1.06
C GLU A 758 -0.83 13.32 -1.11
N THR A 759 -1.37 14.51 -0.93
CA THR A 759 -0.62 15.78 -1.04
C THR A 759 -0.15 16.32 0.31
N SER A 760 -0.61 15.75 1.43
CA SER A 760 -0.07 16.09 2.74
C SER A 760 -0.08 14.91 3.72
N MET A 761 1.11 14.55 4.18
CA MET A 761 1.38 13.55 5.21
C MET A 761 0.91 13.99 6.61
N ARG A 762 0.66 15.29 6.82
CA ARG A 762 0.19 15.86 8.11
C ARG A 762 -1.16 15.35 8.57
N ASN A 763 -1.93 14.74 7.68
CA ASN A 763 -3.19 14.08 8.05
C ASN A 763 -2.96 12.69 8.68
N CYS A 764 -1.71 12.20 8.73
CA CYS A 764 -1.35 10.88 9.23
C CYS A 764 -0.55 10.96 10.53
N SER A 765 -1.26 10.87 11.66
CA SER A 765 -0.64 11.00 12.99
C SER A 765 0.47 9.99 13.25
N GLU A 766 0.35 8.73 12.80
CA GLU A 766 1.39 7.72 13.06
C GLU A 766 2.71 8.03 12.35
N ILE A 767 2.68 8.58 11.12
CA ILE A 767 3.88 8.94 10.37
C ILE A 767 4.57 10.13 11.05
N GLU A 768 3.80 11.16 11.38
CA GLU A 768 4.29 12.35 12.08
C GLU A 768 4.86 12.00 13.46
N ASP A 769 4.16 11.18 14.25
CA ASP A 769 4.60 10.75 15.59
C ASP A 769 5.92 9.97 15.58
N VAL A 770 6.24 9.26 14.49
CA VAL A 770 7.45 8.42 14.41
C VAL A 770 8.60 9.15 13.73
N LEU A 771 8.35 9.77 12.58
CA LEU A 771 9.38 10.47 11.79
C LEU A 771 9.70 11.85 12.37
N GLY A 772 8.73 12.57 12.93
CA GLY A 772 8.84 13.97 13.33
C GLY A 772 8.24 14.91 12.27
N GLU A 773 7.66 16.03 12.72
CA GLU A 773 7.03 17.04 11.84
C GLU A 773 8.03 17.59 10.80
N ASP A 774 9.28 17.84 11.20
CA ASP A 774 10.34 18.36 10.35
C ASP A 774 10.69 17.43 9.18
N ILE A 775 10.91 16.13 9.44
CA ILE A 775 11.14 15.15 8.37
C ILE A 775 9.94 15.12 7.43
N VAL A 776 8.72 15.07 7.98
CA VAL A 776 7.48 15.01 7.20
C VAL A 776 7.28 16.24 6.33
N MET A 777 7.66 17.42 6.81
CA MET A 777 7.53 18.68 6.06
C MET A 777 8.51 18.80 4.89
N HIS A 778 9.68 18.17 4.99
CA HIS A 778 10.77 18.29 4.01
C HIS A 778 10.93 17.05 3.11
N SER A 779 10.16 15.99 3.37
CA SER A 779 10.33 14.70 2.66
C SER A 779 9.11 14.29 1.86
N MET A 780 9.30 13.33 0.96
CA MET A 780 8.28 12.55 0.28
C MET A 780 8.41 11.08 0.69
N LEU A 781 7.29 10.38 0.84
CA LEU A 781 7.28 8.94 1.04
C LEU A 781 6.79 8.23 -0.22
N ASN A 782 7.51 7.19 -0.64
CA ASN A 782 7.13 6.34 -1.76
C ASN A 782 6.97 4.90 -1.31
N TYR A 783 5.75 4.38 -1.35
CA TYR A 783 5.45 2.99 -1.03
C TYR A 783 5.72 2.10 -2.25
N VAL A 784 6.65 1.15 -2.10
CA VAL A 784 7.12 0.24 -3.17
C VAL A 784 6.91 -1.24 -2.84
N GLY A 785 6.84 -1.61 -1.55
CA GLY A 785 6.67 -3.01 -1.11
C GLY A 785 5.23 -3.49 -1.06
N ASN A 786 4.95 -4.54 -0.31
CA ASN A 786 3.61 -5.15 -0.21
C ASN A 786 2.68 -4.41 0.77
N LYS A 787 3.23 -3.77 1.80
CA LYS A 787 2.45 -2.95 2.76
C LYS A 787 2.25 -1.55 2.21
N ARG A 788 1.03 -1.26 1.73
CA ARG A 788 0.69 -0.02 1.03
C ARG A 788 -0.57 0.65 1.61
N PRO A 789 -0.74 1.97 1.42
CA PRO A 789 -1.99 2.65 1.75
C PRO A 789 -3.15 2.14 0.92
N VAL A 790 -4.32 2.06 1.54
CA VAL A 790 -5.59 1.81 0.84
C VAL A 790 -6.07 3.14 0.27
N LEU A 791 -6.25 3.20 -1.04
CA LEU A 791 -6.66 4.42 -1.73
C LEU A 791 -8.18 4.56 -1.79
N SER A 792 -8.66 5.80 -1.76
CA SER A 792 -10.05 6.12 -2.05
C SER A 792 -10.43 5.75 -3.49
N VAL A 793 -11.73 5.66 -3.78
CA VAL A 793 -12.22 5.38 -5.14
C VAL A 793 -11.84 6.49 -6.13
N ASP A 794 -11.80 7.75 -5.67
CA ASP A 794 -11.30 8.89 -6.47
C ASP A 794 -9.77 8.97 -6.50
N ARG A 795 -9.09 8.12 -5.73
CA ARG A 795 -7.63 7.88 -5.71
C ARG A 795 -6.78 9.13 -5.43
N ASN A 796 -7.36 10.13 -4.79
CA ASN A 796 -6.68 11.37 -4.42
C ASN A 796 -6.47 11.49 -2.90
N SER A 797 -6.77 10.42 -2.16
CA SER A 797 -6.58 10.36 -0.72
C SER A 797 -6.34 8.92 -0.28
N CYS A 798 -5.60 8.76 0.81
CA CYS A 798 -5.47 7.49 1.51
C CYS A 798 -6.63 7.33 2.50
N VAL A 799 -7.35 6.21 2.40
CA VAL A 799 -8.44 5.82 3.32
C VAL A 799 -7.88 5.15 4.57
N GLU A 800 -6.85 4.32 4.40
CA GLU A 800 -6.19 3.60 5.48
C GLU A 800 -4.69 3.51 5.21
N MET A 801 -3.89 3.74 6.25
CA MET A 801 -2.43 3.63 6.18
C MET A 801 -1.98 2.23 6.65
N PRO A 802 -0.90 1.67 6.08
CA PRO A 802 -0.41 0.38 6.51
C PRO A 802 0.20 0.47 7.91
N LYS A 803 0.05 -0.59 8.71
CA LYS A 803 0.63 -0.66 10.07
C LYS A 803 2.12 -0.98 9.99
N ILE A 804 2.96 0.06 9.99
CA ILE A 804 4.41 -0.06 9.77
C ILE A 804 5.27 0.74 10.77
N LYS A 805 4.74 1.05 11.97
CA LYS A 805 5.44 1.80 13.02
C LYS A 805 6.92 1.45 13.22
N GLU A 806 7.25 0.16 13.34
CA GLU A 806 8.64 -0.27 13.58
C GLU A 806 9.53 -0.06 12.36
N GLU A 807 8.98 -0.25 11.16
CA GLU A 807 9.67 0.01 9.91
C GLU A 807 9.94 1.51 9.72
N LEU A 808 8.99 2.38 10.11
CA LEU A 808 9.18 3.84 10.10
C LEU A 808 10.30 4.29 11.06
N LYS A 809 10.46 3.64 12.22
CA LYS A 809 11.61 3.93 13.11
C LYS A 809 12.94 3.57 12.45
N ASN A 810 13.02 2.39 11.84
CA ASN A 810 14.21 1.97 11.09
C ASN A 810 14.50 2.93 9.93
N LEU A 811 13.45 3.41 9.24
CA LEU A 811 13.56 4.38 8.17
C LEU A 811 14.08 5.73 8.67
N ARG A 812 13.63 6.21 9.83
CA ARG A 812 14.17 7.41 10.50
C ARG A 812 15.65 7.24 10.84
N ASP A 813 16.05 6.10 11.39
CA ASP A 813 17.44 5.81 11.71
C ASP A 813 18.34 5.76 10.46
N ALA A 814 17.83 5.16 9.38
CA ALA A 814 18.50 5.15 8.07
C ALA A 814 18.64 6.56 7.51
N PHE A 815 17.58 7.37 7.60
CA PHE A 815 17.60 8.78 7.18
C PHE A 815 18.66 9.60 7.92
N VAL A 816 18.78 9.44 9.23
CA VAL A 816 19.86 10.05 10.02
C VAL A 816 21.23 9.62 9.50
N GLY A 817 21.41 8.34 9.15
CA GLY A 817 22.65 7.83 8.55
C GLY A 817 22.99 8.52 7.23
N GLU A 818 22.02 8.61 6.31
CA GLU A 818 22.21 9.23 4.99
C GLU A 818 22.54 10.73 5.06
N ILE A 819 21.93 11.46 6.01
CA ILE A 819 22.31 12.85 6.28
C ILE A 819 23.78 12.95 6.71
N LEU A 820 24.22 12.08 7.64
CA LEU A 820 25.59 12.11 8.14
C LEU A 820 26.62 11.78 7.06
N ASP A 821 26.31 10.80 6.22
CA ASP A 821 27.17 10.41 5.09
C ASP A 821 27.25 11.54 4.06
N THR A 822 26.13 12.21 3.78
CA THR A 822 26.08 13.38 2.89
C THR A 822 26.94 14.53 3.42
N ILE A 823 26.77 14.90 4.69
CA ILE A 823 27.55 15.97 5.32
C ILE A 823 29.05 15.61 5.31
N THR A 824 29.38 14.39 5.73
CA THR A 824 30.77 13.92 5.80
C THR A 824 31.42 13.92 4.41
N GLY A 825 30.71 13.41 3.41
CA GLY A 825 31.14 13.41 2.02
C GLY A 825 31.33 14.81 1.46
N HIS A 826 30.43 15.74 1.77
CA HIS A 826 30.54 17.15 1.35
C HIS A 826 31.73 17.86 1.99
N VAL A 827 31.93 17.72 3.31
CA VAL A 827 33.09 18.29 4.03
C VAL A 827 34.41 17.79 3.45
N GLN A 828 34.49 16.50 3.14
CA GLN A 828 35.67 15.90 2.50
C GLN A 828 35.87 16.41 1.07
N LYS A 829 34.80 16.47 0.27
CA LYS A 829 34.82 16.97 -1.13
C LYS A 829 35.36 18.40 -1.20
N GLU A 830 34.89 19.27 -0.31
CA GLU A 830 35.23 20.71 -0.30
C GLU A 830 36.47 21.04 0.54
N ASN A 831 37.11 20.04 1.17
CA ASN A 831 38.24 20.19 2.08
C ASN A 831 37.99 21.23 3.18
N ILE A 832 36.80 21.19 3.78
CA ILE A 832 36.40 22.08 4.89
C ILE A 832 37.08 21.59 6.17
N THR A 833 37.84 22.47 6.81
CA THR A 833 38.52 22.21 8.08
C THR A 833 37.72 22.80 9.25
N GLY A 834 38.01 22.37 10.48
CA GLY A 834 37.25 22.85 11.66
C GLY A 834 37.38 24.34 11.99
N ASP A 835 38.28 25.05 11.31
CA ASP A 835 38.48 26.48 11.47
C ASP A 835 37.79 27.29 10.33
N ASP A 836 37.27 26.62 9.30
CA ASP A 836 36.54 27.25 8.20
C ASP A 836 35.08 27.54 8.64
N PRO A 837 34.54 28.77 8.43
CA PRO A 837 33.18 29.13 8.84
C PRO A 837 32.08 28.27 8.22
N GLU A 838 32.30 27.72 7.03
CA GLU A 838 31.37 26.85 6.31
C GLU A 838 30.99 25.61 7.12
N GLY A 839 31.90 25.07 7.94
CA GLY A 839 31.61 23.94 8.80
C GLY A 839 30.49 24.23 9.80
N ALA A 840 30.47 25.43 10.40
CA ALA A 840 29.40 25.86 11.30
C ALA A 840 28.09 26.15 10.54
N VAL A 841 28.17 26.67 9.31
CA VAL A 841 27.00 26.93 8.47
C VAL A 841 26.31 25.63 8.04
N ILE A 842 27.07 24.61 7.68
CA ILE A 842 26.54 23.27 7.34
C ILE A 842 25.68 22.72 8.48
N LEU A 843 26.17 22.78 9.73
CA LEU A 843 25.41 22.35 10.91
C LEU A 843 24.18 23.24 11.14
N ASN A 844 24.38 24.56 11.01
CA ASN A 844 23.37 25.60 10.78
C ASN A 844 22.16 25.11 9.99
N ILE A 845 22.42 24.68 8.75
CA ILE A 845 21.40 24.28 7.79
C ILE A 845 20.68 23.03 8.28
N VAL A 846 21.43 21.98 8.62
CA VAL A 846 20.87 20.68 9.01
C VAL A 846 19.96 20.78 10.23
N ILE A 847 20.37 21.49 11.28
CA ILE A 847 19.57 21.63 12.52
C ILE A 847 18.37 22.56 12.32
N ARG A 848 18.46 23.48 11.36
CA ARG A 848 17.34 24.34 11.01
C ARG A 848 16.29 23.62 10.17
N GLU A 849 16.70 22.71 9.28
CA GLU A 849 15.80 21.89 8.47
C GLU A 849 15.23 20.70 9.26
N PHE A 850 16.05 20.06 10.09
CA PHE A 850 15.70 18.88 10.88
C PHE A 850 16.00 19.06 12.38
N PRO A 851 15.32 20.01 13.06
CA PRO A 851 15.56 20.30 14.47
C PRO A 851 15.33 19.12 15.41
N THR A 852 14.39 18.21 15.10
CA THR A 852 14.11 17.04 15.96
C THR A 852 15.27 16.04 15.95
N LEU A 853 16.12 16.09 14.92
CA LEU A 853 17.28 15.20 14.74
C LEU A 853 18.57 15.76 15.30
N SER A 854 18.58 17.02 15.75
CA SER A 854 19.80 17.73 16.16
C SER A 854 20.61 16.92 17.18
N GLY A 855 19.94 16.30 18.14
CA GLY A 855 20.60 15.53 19.18
C GLY A 855 21.28 14.26 18.71
N CYS A 856 20.54 13.38 18.04
CA CYS A 856 21.13 12.17 17.47
C CYS A 856 22.24 12.51 16.46
N LEU A 857 22.04 13.51 15.59
CA LEU A 857 23.03 13.95 14.61
C LEU A 857 24.31 14.44 15.28
N LEU A 858 24.20 15.33 16.27
CA LEU A 858 25.36 15.90 16.96
C LEU A 858 26.15 14.84 17.72
N LYS A 859 25.46 13.94 18.42
CA LYS A 859 26.10 12.83 19.13
C LYS A 859 26.89 11.93 18.18
N ARG A 860 26.31 11.57 17.03
CA ARG A 860 26.97 10.73 16.02
C ARG A 860 28.14 11.48 15.35
N LEU A 861 27.99 12.78 15.05
CA LEU A 861 29.05 13.62 14.49
C LEU A 861 30.25 13.75 15.44
N CYS A 862 30.00 14.05 16.72
CA CYS A 862 31.03 14.09 17.76
C CYS A 862 31.82 12.78 17.89
N ALA A 863 31.14 11.64 17.73
CA ALA A 863 31.78 10.32 17.79
C ALA A 863 32.60 9.98 16.53
N SER A 864 32.19 10.49 15.36
CA SER A 864 32.77 10.12 14.06
C SER A 864 34.19 10.64 13.79
N GLN A 865 34.69 11.62 14.57
CA GLN A 865 35.97 12.34 14.38
C GLN A 865 36.17 13.02 13.00
N ASN A 866 35.24 12.87 12.06
CA ASN A 866 35.37 13.32 10.67
C ASN A 866 35.09 14.81 10.48
N ILE A 867 34.30 15.41 11.38
CA ILE A 867 33.97 16.85 11.37
C ILE A 867 34.36 17.42 12.72
N LYS A 868 35.29 18.38 12.72
CA LYS A 868 35.66 19.11 13.93
C LYS A 868 34.61 20.19 14.19
N LEU A 869 33.59 19.85 14.99
CA LEU A 869 32.55 20.78 15.41
C LEU A 869 33.15 21.87 16.31
N THR A 870 32.92 23.14 15.97
CA THR A 870 33.33 24.29 16.76
C THR A 870 32.10 25.12 17.12
N PHE A 871 32.12 25.72 18.32
CA PHE A 871 31.10 26.70 18.68
C PHE A 871 31.26 27.97 17.87
N ASP A 872 30.18 28.73 17.75
CA ASP A 872 30.23 30.01 17.07
C ASP A 872 31.22 30.98 17.76
N LYS A 873 31.71 31.95 16.99
CA LYS A 873 32.74 32.89 17.45
C LYS A 873 32.31 33.67 18.69
N LYS A 874 31.02 34.01 18.81
CA LYS A 874 30.49 34.77 19.96
C LYS A 874 30.57 33.97 21.24
N PHE A 875 30.30 32.67 21.19
CA PHE A 875 30.52 31.78 22.32
C PHE A 875 32.02 31.69 22.70
N LEU A 876 32.89 31.52 21.70
CA LEU A 876 34.33 31.34 21.91
C LEU A 876 35.06 32.61 22.39
N GLU A 877 34.48 33.81 22.26
CA GLU A 877 35.02 35.06 22.81
C GLU A 877 35.16 35.02 24.33
N ASN A 878 34.21 34.36 25.01
CA ASN A 878 34.11 34.31 26.47
C ASN A 878 34.33 32.91 27.07
N HIS A 879 34.46 31.87 26.24
CA HIS A 879 34.49 30.47 26.68
C HIS A 879 35.54 29.64 25.93
N SER A 880 36.27 28.79 26.67
CA SER A 880 37.31 27.90 26.11
C SER A 880 36.88 26.44 25.99
N TYR A 881 35.58 26.17 25.83
CA TYR A 881 35.04 24.81 25.68
C TYR A 881 34.95 24.40 24.21
N ASN A 882 35.24 23.14 23.92
CA ASN A 882 34.88 22.50 22.64
C ASN A 882 33.55 21.72 22.80
N MET A 883 32.92 21.30 21.70
CA MET A 883 31.63 20.59 21.79
C MET A 883 31.72 19.28 22.60
N ASN A 884 32.81 18.52 22.47
CA ASN A 884 33.01 17.28 23.24
C ASN A 884 33.09 17.53 24.75
N ASP A 885 33.57 18.70 25.17
CA ASP A 885 33.59 19.08 26.59
C ASP A 885 32.18 19.12 27.16
N ILE A 886 31.19 19.59 26.40
CA ILE A 886 29.78 19.62 26.85
C ILE A 886 29.24 18.19 27.03
N PHE A 887 29.68 17.22 26.24
CA PHE A 887 29.22 15.83 26.40
C PHE A 887 29.99 15.03 27.45
N SER A 888 31.23 15.41 27.78
CA SER A 888 32.15 14.58 28.58
C SER A 888 32.51 15.12 29.95
N LYS A 889 32.53 16.45 30.17
CA LYS A 889 32.88 17.04 31.47
C LYS A 889 31.68 16.98 32.41
N ASP A 890 31.90 16.62 33.67
CA ASP A 890 30.83 16.63 34.70
C ASP A 890 30.28 18.04 34.98
N THR A 891 31.10 19.09 34.85
CA THR A 891 30.68 20.48 35.13
C THR A 891 31.18 21.43 34.05
N ILE A 892 30.29 22.35 33.63
CA ILE A 892 30.55 23.43 32.67
C ILE A 892 30.21 24.77 33.34
N VAL A 893 31.09 25.77 33.21
CA VAL A 893 30.88 27.12 33.77
C VAL A 893 30.94 28.14 32.65
N LEU A 894 29.81 28.73 32.32
CA LEU A 894 29.65 29.75 31.28
C LEU A 894 29.68 31.13 31.92
N SER A 895 30.62 32.00 31.53
CA SER A 895 30.77 33.36 32.08
C SER A 895 30.27 34.39 31.09
N GLU A 896 29.69 35.50 31.56
CA GLU A 896 29.11 36.54 30.68
C GLU A 896 28.07 36.00 29.68
N THR A 897 27.29 35.02 30.10
CA THR A 897 26.37 34.26 29.24
C THR A 897 25.35 35.16 28.57
N ASN A 898 25.21 35.01 27.24
CA ASN A 898 24.15 35.65 26.46
C ASN A 898 23.63 34.68 25.39
N PHE A 899 22.63 33.85 25.72
CA PHE A 899 22.08 32.87 24.78
C PHE A 899 21.45 33.53 23.54
N MET A 900 21.00 34.79 23.65
CA MET A 900 20.47 35.58 22.54
C MET A 900 21.49 35.86 21.44
N GLU A 901 22.79 35.82 21.74
CA GLU A 901 23.86 36.09 20.78
C GLU A 901 24.47 34.82 20.17
N TYR A 902 24.22 33.65 20.77
CA TYR A 902 24.77 32.40 20.27
C TYR A 902 24.04 31.92 19.02
N GLN A 903 24.66 31.05 18.23
CA GLN A 903 23.95 30.37 17.15
C GLN A 903 23.03 29.27 17.71
N GLU A 904 22.03 28.87 16.93
CA GLU A 904 21.05 27.86 17.35
C GLU A 904 21.72 26.54 17.74
N ILE A 905 22.75 26.13 17.00
CA ILE A 905 23.51 24.93 17.33
C ILE A 905 24.17 24.99 18.71
N THR A 906 24.80 26.11 19.02
CA THR A 906 25.47 26.35 20.29
C THR A 906 24.45 26.30 21.43
N ARG A 907 23.29 26.95 21.24
CA ARG A 907 22.21 26.92 22.21
C ARG A 907 21.69 25.50 22.42
N GLN A 908 21.35 24.77 21.35
CA GLN A 908 20.79 23.43 21.48
C GLN A 908 21.76 22.48 22.20
N VAL A 909 23.06 22.54 21.92
CA VAL A 909 24.05 21.71 22.63
C VAL A 909 24.08 22.01 24.14
N ILE A 910 24.14 23.29 24.52
CA ILE A 910 24.25 23.69 25.93
C ILE A 910 22.95 23.43 26.68
N LEU A 911 21.83 23.83 26.09
CA LEU A 911 20.50 23.74 26.70
C LEU A 911 19.99 22.30 26.71
N GLY A 912 20.29 21.50 25.68
CA GLY A 912 19.95 20.08 25.62
C GLY A 912 20.55 19.27 26.78
N ARG A 913 21.77 19.63 27.20
CA ARG A 913 22.35 19.14 28.45
C ARG A 913 21.69 19.75 29.69
N SER A 914 21.43 21.06 29.66
CA SER A 914 20.83 21.78 30.80
C SER A 914 19.47 21.21 31.22
N MET A 915 18.65 20.76 30.27
CA MET A 915 17.34 20.15 30.54
C MET A 915 17.43 18.93 31.48
N TYR A 916 18.55 18.20 31.47
CA TYR A 916 18.75 16.98 32.25
C TYR A 916 19.86 17.12 33.31
N ALA A 917 20.37 18.33 33.51
CA ALA A 917 21.38 18.61 34.51
C ALA A 917 20.92 18.18 35.91
N GLU A 918 21.86 17.68 36.71
CA GLU A 918 21.59 17.40 38.12
C GLU A 918 21.43 18.70 38.90
N LYS A 919 22.21 19.72 38.53
CA LYS A 919 22.18 21.04 39.15
C LYS A 919 22.58 22.14 38.18
N ILE A 920 21.88 23.27 38.22
CA ILE A 920 22.22 24.52 37.54
C ILE A 920 22.31 25.64 38.58
N LYS A 921 23.44 26.33 38.62
CA LYS A 921 23.65 27.51 39.45
C LYS A 921 23.86 28.73 38.56
N VAL A 922 23.11 29.79 38.82
CA VAL A 922 23.24 31.09 38.18
C VAL A 922 23.74 32.10 39.21
N ASN A 923 24.82 32.80 38.90
CA ASN A 923 25.32 33.93 39.68
C ASN A 923 25.67 35.07 38.72
N ASP A 924 24.93 36.17 38.80
CA ASP A 924 24.95 37.23 37.79
C ASP A 924 24.68 36.68 36.38
N LEU A 925 25.64 36.77 35.46
CA LEU A 925 25.57 36.19 34.11
C LEU A 925 26.40 34.90 33.97
N THR A 926 26.85 34.35 35.10
CA THR A 926 27.60 33.08 35.13
C THR A 926 26.62 31.92 35.34
N VAL A 927 26.65 30.94 34.44
CA VAL A 927 25.83 29.72 34.49
C VAL A 927 26.72 28.51 34.68
N GLU A 928 26.62 27.85 35.83
CA GLU A 928 27.25 26.57 36.11
C GLU A 928 26.25 25.43 35.90
N ILE A 929 26.58 24.49 35.02
CA ILE A 929 25.77 23.31 34.69
C ILE A 929 26.54 22.07 35.16
N ARG A 930 25.94 21.28 36.07
CA ARG A 930 26.54 20.07 36.64
C ARG A 930 25.72 18.82 36.34
N GLY A 931 26.41 17.75 35.95
CA GLY A 931 25.82 16.48 35.55
C GLY A 931 24.99 16.58 34.28
N GLY A 932 24.10 15.59 34.09
CA GLY A 932 23.15 15.50 32.98
C GLY A 932 23.74 14.95 31.69
N GLU A 933 23.01 14.03 31.05
CA GLU A 933 23.28 13.62 29.68
C GLU A 933 22.51 14.53 28.72
N TYR A 934 23.15 14.91 27.62
CA TYR A 934 22.47 15.61 26.53
C TYR A 934 21.34 14.72 25.97
N GLN A 935 20.19 15.32 25.72
CA GLN A 935 19.04 14.71 25.02
C GLN A 935 18.48 15.67 23.96
N GLU A 936 17.67 15.12 23.05
CA GLU A 936 17.00 15.89 22.00
C GLU A 936 16.03 16.92 22.57
N PHE A 937 15.88 18.04 21.86
CA PHE A 937 14.86 19.03 22.17
C PHE A 937 13.47 18.42 21.95
N PRO A 938 12.48 18.75 22.81
CA PRO A 938 11.11 18.29 22.61
C PRO A 938 10.57 18.78 21.27
N ASP A 939 9.83 17.90 20.59
CA ASP A 939 9.13 18.25 19.36
C ASP A 939 8.05 19.30 19.65
N ILE A 940 8.04 20.38 18.87
CA ILE A 940 7.10 21.49 19.05
C ILE A 940 6.23 21.53 17.82
N LYS A 941 4.98 21.11 18.01
CA LYS A 941 3.97 21.17 16.97
C LYS A 941 3.77 22.62 16.54
N HIS A 942 3.86 22.88 15.24
CA HIS A 942 3.66 24.18 14.59
C HIS A 942 4.83 25.19 14.64
N ALA A 943 6.04 24.74 15.02
CA ALA A 943 7.24 25.57 15.06
C ALA A 943 7.84 25.83 13.66
N TYR A 944 7.17 26.61 12.82
CA TYR A 944 7.60 26.85 11.42
C TYR A 944 8.93 27.62 11.33
N ARG A 945 9.99 26.95 10.82
CA ARG A 945 11.31 27.54 10.47
C ARG A 945 11.79 28.58 11.49
N HIS A 946 11.65 28.31 12.78
CA HIS A 946 12.15 29.22 13.81
C HIS A 946 13.68 29.19 13.81
N GLU A 947 14.30 30.30 13.41
CA GLU A 947 15.75 30.51 13.52
C GLU A 947 16.30 30.35 14.94
N ASN A 948 15.43 30.42 15.95
CA ASN A 948 15.76 30.37 17.36
C ASN A 948 14.84 29.41 18.12
N LEU A 949 14.68 28.18 17.63
CA LEU A 949 13.79 27.17 18.25
C LEU A 949 14.04 27.04 19.75
N SER A 950 15.30 26.93 20.16
CA SER A 950 15.72 26.84 21.56
C SER A 950 15.32 28.04 22.45
N LEU A 951 14.99 29.20 21.86
CA LEU A 951 14.54 30.39 22.58
C LEU A 951 13.01 30.53 22.63
N VAL A 952 12.26 29.73 21.88
CA VAL A 952 10.79 29.80 21.83
C VAL A 952 10.12 28.55 22.39
N SER A 953 10.91 27.52 22.71
CA SER A 953 10.42 26.16 22.93
C SER A 953 10.27 25.75 24.37
N VAL A 954 11.21 26.14 25.22
CA VAL A 954 11.35 25.62 26.57
C VAL A 954 11.69 26.72 27.57
N ALA A 955 11.41 26.45 28.84
CA ALA A 955 11.96 27.17 29.98
C ALA A 955 12.68 26.17 30.91
N ILE A 956 13.90 26.50 31.32
CA ILE A 956 14.75 25.64 32.15
C ILE A 956 14.97 26.26 33.54
N GLY A 957 14.56 25.56 34.59
CA GLY A 957 14.72 26.00 35.98
C GLY A 957 16.15 25.81 36.51
N ALA A 958 16.73 26.89 37.05
CA ALA A 958 18.01 26.85 37.78
C ALA A 958 17.79 26.71 39.29
N ASP A 959 18.53 25.82 39.97
CA ASP A 959 18.38 25.51 41.41
C ASP A 959 18.85 26.65 42.32
N GLU A 960 19.89 27.37 41.88
CA GLU A 960 20.43 28.53 42.59
C GLU A 960 20.41 29.74 41.65
N TRP A 961 19.81 30.84 42.12
CA TRP A 961 19.67 32.10 41.38
C TRP A 961 20.16 33.26 42.24
N GLU A 962 21.45 33.59 42.09
CA GLU A 962 22.21 34.47 42.98
C GLU A 962 22.75 35.71 42.23
N GLY A 963 23.39 36.61 42.99
CA GLY A 963 24.02 37.82 42.45
C GLY A 963 23.07 39.02 42.35
N VAL A 964 23.37 39.94 41.44
CA VAL A 964 22.62 41.19 41.20
C VAL A 964 21.23 40.92 40.64
N TYR A 965 21.02 39.77 40.00
CA TYR A 965 19.73 39.39 39.41
C TYR A 965 18.88 38.48 40.31
N LYS A 966 19.27 38.21 41.57
CA LYS A 966 18.59 37.27 42.48
C LYS A 966 17.09 37.51 42.70
N GLU A 967 16.63 38.75 42.51
CA GLU A 967 15.23 39.16 42.69
C GLU A 967 14.41 39.10 41.41
N TYR A 968 15.06 38.91 40.25
CA TYR A 968 14.40 38.85 38.94
C TYR A 968 13.98 37.42 38.62
N ASP A 969 12.80 37.31 38.03
CA ASP A 969 12.24 36.05 37.56
C ASP A 969 12.87 35.61 36.24
N LEU A 970 13.10 36.59 35.35
CA LEU A 970 13.60 36.42 33.98
C LEU A 970 14.72 37.43 33.69
N VAL A 971 15.81 36.97 33.10
CA VAL A 971 16.90 37.81 32.58
C VAL A 971 17.07 37.49 31.11
N SER A 972 16.86 38.46 30.21
CA SER A 972 16.81 38.20 28.75
C SER A 972 18.08 37.56 28.22
N ARG A 973 19.26 37.91 28.75
CA ARG A 973 20.55 37.32 28.36
C ARG A 973 20.67 35.84 28.76
N LEU A 974 20.00 35.41 29.82
CA LEU A 974 20.05 34.05 30.34
C LEU A 974 18.92 33.16 29.83
N TRP A 975 17.93 33.73 29.16
CA TRP A 975 16.82 33.00 28.56
C TRP A 975 17.32 31.89 27.61
N PRO A 976 16.83 30.64 27.69
CA PRO A 976 15.64 30.18 28.42
C PRO A 976 15.87 29.66 29.84
N ILE A 977 17.05 29.88 30.43
CA ILE A 977 17.29 29.55 31.85
C ILE A 977 16.63 30.62 32.73
N VAL A 978 15.77 30.18 33.64
CA VAL A 978 14.96 31.03 34.52
C VAL A 978 15.15 30.66 35.98
N SER A 979 14.74 31.57 36.87
CA SER A 979 14.75 31.29 38.30
C SER A 979 13.85 30.09 38.64
N THR A 980 14.22 29.31 39.68
CA THR A 980 13.36 28.23 40.21
C THR A 980 11.94 28.74 40.48
N LYS A 981 11.82 29.93 41.07
CA LYS A 981 10.53 30.53 41.43
C LYS A 981 9.63 30.73 40.19
N LEU A 982 10.19 31.25 39.09
CA LEU A 982 9.44 31.39 37.84
C LEU A 982 9.06 30.02 37.29
N TYR A 983 10.01 29.09 37.22
CA TYR A 983 9.77 27.74 36.69
C TYR A 983 8.64 26.99 37.43
N ASP A 984 8.62 27.07 38.76
CA ASP A 984 7.60 26.43 39.62
C ASP A 984 6.22 27.08 39.44
N SER A 985 6.16 28.36 39.06
CA SER A 985 4.90 29.07 38.81
C SER A 985 4.26 28.74 37.45
N LEU A 986 4.97 28.05 36.54
CA LEU A 986 4.44 27.64 35.24
C LEU A 986 3.45 26.48 35.40
N VAL A 987 2.23 26.65 34.88
CA VAL A 987 1.14 25.67 35.00
C VAL A 987 1.20 24.67 33.86
N ASP A 988 1.25 23.38 34.17
CA ASP A 988 1.35 22.25 33.24
C ASP A 988 0.01 21.97 32.51
N GLU A 989 -0.40 22.88 31.64
CA GLU A 989 -1.60 22.76 30.80
C GLU A 989 -1.45 23.52 29.46
N TYR A 990 -2.24 23.11 28.46
CA TYR A 990 -2.27 23.64 27.10
C TYR A 990 -0.91 23.59 26.37
N SER A 991 -0.15 24.69 26.42
CA SER A 991 1.11 24.90 25.70
C SER A 991 2.35 24.77 26.59
N VAL A 992 2.15 24.45 27.86
CA VAL A 992 3.21 24.16 28.82
C VAL A 992 3.07 22.69 29.22
N SER A 993 4.08 21.90 28.93
CA SER A 993 4.15 20.46 29.24
C SER A 993 5.47 20.13 29.91
N GLU A 994 5.45 19.38 31.01
CA GLU A 994 6.68 18.89 31.65
C GLU A 994 7.48 17.97 30.70
N VAL A 995 8.74 18.35 30.42
CA VAL A 995 9.71 17.54 29.65
C VAL A 995 10.63 16.81 30.62
N THR A 996 11.13 17.54 31.62
CA THR A 996 11.91 17.02 32.74
C THR A 996 11.53 17.79 34.01
N LYS A 997 12.00 17.33 35.16
CA LYS A 997 11.83 18.01 36.47
C LYS A 997 12.28 19.49 36.50
N ARG A 998 13.08 19.92 35.52
CA ARG A 998 13.58 21.30 35.39
C ARG A 998 13.37 21.89 34.00
N CYS A 999 12.63 21.24 33.11
CA CYS A 999 12.35 21.72 31.76
C CYS A 999 10.86 21.56 31.45
N LYS A 1000 10.22 22.66 31.02
CA LYS A 1000 8.84 22.67 30.54
C LYS A 1000 8.83 23.28 29.14
N THR A 1001 7.94 22.82 28.26
CA THR A 1001 7.64 23.56 27.02
C THR A 1001 6.93 24.87 27.36
N ILE A 1002 6.92 25.82 26.41
CA ILE A 1002 6.26 27.12 26.58
C ILE A 1002 5.49 27.52 25.32
N SER A 1003 4.64 28.55 25.46
CA SER A 1003 3.86 29.08 24.36
C SER A 1003 4.71 29.88 23.36
N GLU A 1004 4.47 29.68 22.06
CA GLU A 1004 5.11 30.46 20.99
C GLU A 1004 4.53 31.87 20.83
N VAL A 1005 3.50 32.25 21.60
CA VAL A 1005 2.80 33.53 21.44
C VAL A 1005 3.75 34.70 21.78
N THR A 1006 3.83 35.67 20.87
CA THR A 1006 4.76 36.82 20.92
C THR A 1006 4.55 37.77 22.10
N ASN A 1007 3.50 37.58 22.89
CA ASN A 1007 3.28 38.34 24.13
C ASN A 1007 3.21 37.47 25.40
N GLY A 1008 3.60 36.21 25.28
CA GLY A 1008 3.97 35.34 26.39
C GLY A 1008 5.41 35.57 26.84
N MET A 1009 5.96 34.63 27.61
CA MET A 1009 7.28 34.75 28.22
C MET A 1009 8.42 34.83 27.20
N GLN A 1010 8.37 34.02 26.12
CA GLN A 1010 9.38 34.09 25.06
C GLN A 1010 9.41 35.48 24.40
N GLY A 1011 8.23 36.08 24.20
CA GLY A 1011 8.12 37.43 23.65
C GLY A 1011 8.71 38.50 24.57
N ILE A 1012 8.54 38.34 25.89
CA ILE A 1012 9.12 39.22 26.91
C ILE A 1012 10.65 39.07 26.95
N ALA A 1013 11.17 37.84 26.87
CA ALA A 1013 12.61 37.60 26.81
C ALA A 1013 13.25 38.20 25.55
N ASN A 1014 12.51 38.23 24.43
CA ASN A 1014 12.97 38.68 23.12
C ASN A 1014 12.76 40.19 22.86
N LEU A 1015 12.41 40.98 23.87
CA LEU A 1015 12.22 42.43 23.70
C LEU A 1015 13.52 43.13 23.29
N ASP A 1016 13.43 43.97 22.25
CA ASP A 1016 14.56 44.80 21.80
C ASP A 1016 14.73 45.99 22.76
N PRO A 1017 15.85 46.13 23.49
CA PRO A 1017 16.01 47.16 24.52
C PRO A 1017 15.94 48.59 23.97
N VAL A 1018 16.16 48.81 22.67
CA VAL A 1018 16.02 50.15 22.06
C VAL A 1018 14.56 50.54 21.83
N LEU A 1019 13.64 49.57 21.82
CA LEU A 1019 12.21 49.79 21.61
C LEU A 1019 11.44 49.86 22.94
N ILE A 1020 12.15 49.96 24.06
CA ILE A 1020 11.58 50.06 25.40
C ILE A 1020 11.75 51.50 25.89
N HIS A 1021 10.67 52.09 26.37
CA HIS A 1021 10.68 53.46 26.88
C HIS A 1021 9.76 53.61 28.10
N PRO A 1022 10.20 54.24 29.21
CA PRO A 1022 9.39 54.40 30.42
C PRO A 1022 8.05 55.12 30.19
N ARG A 1023 8.07 56.17 29.37
CA ARG A 1023 6.89 56.98 29.02
C ARG A 1023 6.02 56.42 27.88
N TYR A 1024 6.62 55.96 26.77
CA TYR A 1024 5.87 55.49 25.60
C TYR A 1024 5.45 54.03 25.69
N GLY A 1025 6.19 53.22 26.45
CA GLY A 1025 5.96 51.80 26.62
C GLY A 1025 6.90 50.94 25.77
N ILE A 1026 6.47 49.70 25.50
CA ILE A 1026 7.25 48.73 24.74
C ILE A 1026 6.71 48.72 23.30
N SER A 1027 7.56 49.08 22.34
CA SER A 1027 7.22 49.06 20.91
C SER A 1027 7.67 47.74 20.27
N SER A 1028 6.97 47.33 19.21
CA SER A 1028 7.43 46.29 18.30
C SER A 1028 8.01 46.89 17.02
N LYS A 1029 8.79 46.10 16.28
CA LYS A 1029 9.27 46.48 14.94
C LYS A 1029 8.06 46.53 13.99
N SER A 1030 7.93 47.61 13.21
CA SER A 1030 6.83 47.78 12.25
C SER A 1030 6.79 46.64 11.23
N GLN A 1031 5.61 46.04 11.02
CA GLN A 1031 5.37 45.01 9.98
C GLN A 1031 5.23 45.60 8.57
N ASN A 1032 5.45 46.91 8.38
CA ASN A 1032 5.32 47.53 7.07
C ASN A 1032 6.53 47.17 6.19
N HIS A 1033 6.43 46.03 5.49
CA HIS A 1033 7.48 45.39 4.67
C HIS A 1033 8.12 46.31 3.59
N LEU A 1034 7.56 47.49 3.35
CA LEU A 1034 8.03 48.46 2.37
C LEU A 1034 9.05 49.47 2.94
N ARG A 1035 9.28 49.54 4.26
CA ARG A 1035 10.21 50.49 4.87
C ARG A 1035 11.29 49.77 5.68
N LYS A 1036 12.52 49.74 5.14
CA LYS A 1036 13.73 49.39 5.87
C LYS A 1036 14.08 50.51 6.86
N ARG A 1037 14.21 50.20 8.15
CA ARG A 1037 14.81 51.12 9.14
C ARG A 1037 16.17 50.59 9.56
N ASN A 1038 17.20 51.40 9.31
CA ASN A 1038 18.57 51.07 9.73
C ASN A 1038 18.87 51.52 11.18
N CYS A 1039 17.93 52.24 11.81
CA CYS A 1039 18.01 52.70 13.18
C CYS A 1039 16.63 52.54 13.85
N TYR A 1040 16.59 51.88 15.00
CA TYR A 1040 15.38 51.70 15.81
C TYR A 1040 15.41 52.54 17.10
N VAL A 1041 16.50 53.27 17.35
CA VAL A 1041 16.63 54.13 18.51
C VAL A 1041 15.67 55.33 18.39
N GLY A 1042 14.78 55.48 19.37
CA GLY A 1042 13.76 56.53 19.40
C GLY A 1042 12.48 56.23 18.60
N GLU A 1043 12.29 55.01 18.11
CA GLU A 1043 11.15 54.62 17.25
C GLU A 1043 10.03 53.91 18.03
N PHE A 1044 8.97 54.65 18.39
CA PHE A 1044 7.87 54.15 19.25
C PHE A 1044 6.49 54.19 18.58
N GLU A 1045 6.41 53.81 17.31
CA GLU A 1045 5.17 53.92 16.52
C GLU A 1045 4.13 52.82 16.85
N SER A 1046 4.59 51.62 17.23
CA SER A 1046 3.74 50.43 17.40
C SER A 1046 3.82 49.89 18.83
N ILE A 1047 3.23 50.61 19.78
CA ILE A 1047 3.24 50.21 21.19
C ILE A 1047 2.42 48.93 21.42
N GLN A 1048 3.09 47.88 21.88
CA GLN A 1048 2.50 46.61 22.30
C GLN A 1048 1.92 46.76 23.70
N LYS A 1049 0.59 46.63 23.82
CA LYS A 1049 -0.13 46.94 25.06
C LYS A 1049 -0.50 45.72 25.91
N GLN A 1050 -0.34 44.51 25.40
CA GLN A 1050 -0.95 43.32 26.01
C GLN A 1050 0.12 42.25 26.26
N TYR A 1051 0.44 42.02 27.53
CA TYR A 1051 1.27 40.91 28.01
C TYR A 1051 0.47 40.18 29.08
N TRP A 1052 0.00 38.96 28.77
CA TRP A 1052 -1.00 38.28 29.59
C TRP A 1052 -0.42 37.32 30.63
N LEU A 1053 0.82 36.84 30.43
CA LEU A 1053 1.45 35.82 31.28
C LEU A 1053 0.61 34.53 31.35
N PHE A 1054 0.18 34.03 30.19
CA PHE A 1054 -0.72 32.88 30.10
C PHE A 1054 -0.12 31.60 30.66
N GLU A 1055 1.19 31.45 30.53
CA GLU A 1055 1.97 30.31 31.02
C GLU A 1055 1.95 30.19 32.56
N MET A 1056 1.73 31.30 33.26
CA MET A 1056 1.63 31.35 34.74
C MET A 1056 0.18 31.31 35.24
N THR A 1057 -0.80 31.46 34.35
CA THR A 1057 -2.21 31.65 34.75
C THR A 1057 -3.16 30.65 34.11
N ASN A 1058 -2.63 29.60 33.49
CA ASN A 1058 -3.39 28.61 32.73
C ASN A 1058 -4.30 29.24 31.67
N HIS A 1059 -3.72 29.99 30.72
CA HIS A 1059 -4.48 30.75 29.71
C HIS A 1059 -5.59 31.64 30.34
N GLY A 1060 -5.26 32.22 31.50
CA GLY A 1060 -6.10 33.11 32.29
C GLY A 1060 -7.18 32.43 33.15
N GLU A 1061 -7.27 31.10 33.19
CA GLU A 1061 -8.24 30.38 34.03
C GLU A 1061 -8.01 30.65 35.52
N LEU A 1062 -6.76 30.63 35.99
CA LEU A 1062 -6.42 30.94 37.37
C LEU A 1062 -6.92 32.34 37.78
N THR A 1063 -6.83 33.29 36.85
CA THR A 1063 -7.30 34.66 37.04
C THR A 1063 -8.81 34.77 36.99
N ARG A 1064 -9.50 34.01 36.13
CA ARG A 1064 -10.97 34.02 36.02
C ARG A 1064 -11.62 33.34 37.23
N GLU A 1065 -11.11 32.19 37.65
CA GLU A 1065 -11.76 31.32 38.62
C GLU A 1065 -11.29 31.55 40.05
N LYS A 1066 -9.98 31.59 40.27
CA LYS A 1066 -9.39 31.75 41.61
C LYS A 1066 -9.04 33.20 41.94
N LYS A 1067 -9.24 34.13 41.01
CA LYS A 1067 -8.94 35.56 41.16
C LYS A 1067 -7.48 35.82 41.52
N ILE A 1068 -6.57 34.97 41.03
CA ILE A 1068 -5.12 35.10 41.25
C ILE A 1068 -4.44 35.43 39.91
N SER A 1069 -3.50 36.36 39.92
CA SER A 1069 -2.65 36.67 38.77
C SER A 1069 -1.22 36.89 39.23
N TYR A 1070 -0.27 36.32 38.50
CA TYR A 1070 1.14 36.52 38.80
C TYR A 1070 1.67 37.84 38.19
N ALA A 1071 2.64 38.43 38.88
CA ALA A 1071 3.49 39.47 38.34
C ALA A 1071 4.85 38.87 37.94
N LEU A 1072 5.33 39.23 36.75
CA LEU A 1072 6.63 38.78 36.24
C LEU A 1072 7.62 39.94 36.34
N TYR A 1073 8.70 39.76 37.09
CA TYR A 1073 9.78 40.74 37.19
C TYR A 1073 10.96 40.35 36.30
N ALA A 1074 11.13 41.09 35.20
CA ALA A 1074 12.11 40.79 34.16
C ALA A 1074 13.18 41.87 34.05
N TYR A 1075 14.41 41.46 33.73
CA TYR A 1075 15.49 42.35 33.30
C TYR A 1075 15.79 42.12 31.83
N ILE A 1076 15.66 43.18 31.02
CA ILE A 1076 16.01 43.19 29.60
C ILE A 1076 17.38 43.83 29.44
N GLY A 1077 18.40 43.00 29.19
CA GLY A 1077 19.78 43.46 29.05
C GLY A 1077 20.01 44.31 27.80
N PRO A 1078 21.04 45.18 27.80
CA PRO A 1078 21.40 45.99 26.64
C PRO A 1078 21.93 45.11 25.50
N ARG A 1079 21.86 45.63 24.27
CA ARG A 1079 22.47 45.00 23.07
C ARG A 1079 23.47 45.93 22.41
N LYS A 1080 24.35 45.37 21.58
CA LYS A 1080 25.26 46.17 20.74
C LYS A 1080 24.46 47.00 19.73
N LEU A 1081 24.80 48.29 19.61
CA LEU A 1081 24.20 49.23 18.66
C LEU A 1081 25.05 49.32 17.39
N ASN A 1082 24.39 49.57 16.26
CA ASN A 1082 25.10 49.94 15.03
C ASN A 1082 25.49 51.44 15.05
N GLU A 1083 26.29 51.90 14.07
CA GLU A 1083 26.79 53.29 14.03
C GLU A 1083 25.65 54.33 14.02
N MET A 1084 24.61 54.12 13.21
CA MET A 1084 23.45 55.04 13.15
C MET A 1084 22.63 55.03 14.44
N GLU A 1085 22.49 53.87 15.08
CA GLU A 1085 21.82 53.74 16.38
C GLU A 1085 22.63 54.44 17.47
N GLN A 1086 23.96 54.35 17.42
CA GLN A 1086 24.84 55.00 18.38
C GLN A 1086 24.79 56.52 18.23
N GLU A 1087 24.92 57.04 17.01
CA GLU A 1087 24.77 58.47 16.71
C GLU A 1087 23.41 59.00 17.18
N ARG A 1088 22.34 58.27 16.87
CA ARG A 1088 20.99 58.64 17.29
C ARG A 1088 20.80 58.59 18.80
N LEU A 1089 21.41 57.64 19.48
CA LEU A 1089 21.35 57.55 20.94
C LEU A 1089 22.08 58.73 21.59
N ASP A 1090 23.22 59.14 21.02
CA ASP A 1090 24.00 60.27 21.50
C ASP A 1090 23.26 61.60 21.29
N GLU A 1091 22.49 61.76 20.20
CA GLU A 1091 21.57 62.90 20.00
C GLU A 1091 20.50 63.00 21.10
N LEU A 1092 20.06 61.86 21.67
CA LEU A 1092 19.01 61.81 22.68
C LEU A 1092 19.54 62.01 24.11
N ALA A 1093 20.86 62.04 24.33
CA ALA A 1093 21.48 62.05 25.65
C ALA A 1093 21.05 63.24 26.53
N GLU A 1094 20.86 64.42 25.95
CA GLU A 1094 20.38 65.60 26.70
C GLU A 1094 18.85 65.65 26.82
N SER A 1095 18.12 65.23 25.77
CA SER A 1095 16.66 65.36 25.71
C SER A 1095 15.90 64.24 26.43
N ASP A 1096 16.49 63.04 26.50
CA ASP A 1096 15.89 61.86 27.12
C ASP A 1096 16.94 60.99 27.85
N PRO A 1097 17.52 61.49 28.96
CA PRO A 1097 18.60 60.82 29.66
C PRO A 1097 18.16 59.48 30.27
N GLU A 1098 16.88 59.33 30.64
CA GLU A 1098 16.34 58.09 31.21
C GLU A 1098 16.23 56.99 30.15
N TYR A 1099 15.82 57.33 28.92
CA TYR A 1099 15.87 56.42 27.77
C TYR A 1099 17.30 56.01 27.43
N VAL A 1100 18.22 56.97 27.34
CA VAL A 1100 19.63 56.68 27.04
C VAL A 1100 20.28 55.81 28.11
N GLN A 1101 19.96 56.05 29.38
CA GLN A 1101 20.42 55.21 30.47
C GLN A 1101 19.93 53.77 30.31
N GLY A 1102 18.64 53.56 30.06
CA GLY A 1102 18.11 52.19 29.92
C GLY A 1102 18.59 51.46 28.67
N VAL A 1103 18.85 52.16 27.56
CA VAL A 1103 19.49 51.53 26.39
C VAL A 1103 20.92 51.08 26.70
N LYS A 1104 21.66 51.82 27.54
CA LYS A 1104 23.05 51.49 27.91
C LYS A 1104 23.15 50.45 29.04
N GLU A 1105 22.28 50.55 30.04
CA GLU A 1105 22.34 49.77 31.29
C GLU A 1105 21.29 48.64 31.35
N GLY A 1106 20.40 48.55 30.36
CA GLY A 1106 19.26 47.63 30.35
C GLY A 1106 18.03 48.16 31.08
N TRP A 1107 16.99 47.33 31.18
CA TRP A 1107 15.68 47.71 31.71
C TRP A 1107 15.15 46.71 32.74
N SER A 1108 14.80 47.18 33.93
CA SER A 1108 13.94 46.45 34.88
C SER A 1108 12.48 46.67 34.52
N ILE A 1109 11.72 45.60 34.33
CA ILE A 1109 10.31 45.65 33.95
C ILE A 1109 9.48 44.73 34.84
N LEU A 1110 8.46 45.29 35.49
CA LEU A 1110 7.46 44.53 36.24
C LEU A 1110 6.18 44.42 35.42
N PHE A 1111 5.82 43.22 34.97
CA PHE A 1111 4.60 42.94 34.21
C PHE A 1111 3.45 42.48 35.11
N LEU A 1112 2.25 42.99 34.86
CA LEU A 1112 1.01 42.67 35.58
C LEU A 1112 -0.01 42.10 34.60
N GLY A 1113 -0.04 40.77 34.45
CA GLY A 1113 -0.77 40.07 33.39
C GLY A 1113 -2.26 40.39 33.35
N ALA A 1114 -2.95 40.32 34.50
CA ALA A 1114 -4.40 40.51 34.56
C ALA A 1114 -4.90 41.90 34.13
N ILE A 1115 -4.09 42.95 34.24
CA ILE A 1115 -4.47 44.32 33.80
C ILE A 1115 -3.73 44.77 32.54
N GLU A 1116 -2.89 43.90 31.97
CA GLU A 1116 -2.11 44.18 30.76
C GLU A 1116 -1.27 45.46 30.91
N LYS A 1117 -0.60 45.60 32.07
CA LYS A 1117 0.25 46.76 32.36
C LYS A 1117 1.65 46.34 32.78
N TYR A 1118 2.58 47.27 32.66
CA TYR A 1118 3.96 47.10 33.08
C TYR A 1118 4.53 48.41 33.63
N ILE A 1119 5.60 48.29 34.41
CA ILE A 1119 6.39 49.39 34.96
C ILE A 1119 7.82 49.21 34.46
N ILE A 1120 8.42 50.24 33.86
CA ILE A 1120 9.75 50.19 33.24
C ILE A 1120 10.67 51.15 33.99
N CYS A 1121 11.86 50.69 34.36
CA CYS A 1121 12.94 51.50 34.95
C CYS A 1121 14.27 51.18 34.27
N PRO A 1122 15.15 52.19 34.04
CA PRO A 1122 16.48 51.94 33.51
C PRO A 1122 17.39 51.26 34.55
N GLY A 1123 18.33 50.46 34.08
CA GLY A 1123 19.32 49.75 34.89
C GLY A 1123 18.74 48.61 35.71
N VAL A 1124 19.54 48.11 36.67
CA VAL A 1124 19.12 47.09 37.63
C VAL A 1124 18.48 47.78 38.84
N MET A 1125 17.20 47.50 39.08
CA MET A 1125 16.39 48.03 40.18
C MET A 1125 16.07 46.95 41.24
N PRO A 1126 16.12 47.23 42.54
CA PRO A 1126 15.59 46.33 43.57
C PRO A 1126 14.07 46.16 43.44
N ARG A 1127 13.54 44.97 43.75
CA ARG A 1127 12.11 44.66 43.63
C ARG A 1127 11.22 45.62 44.44
N ASP A 1128 11.63 45.94 45.67
CA ASP A 1128 10.86 46.85 46.54
C ASP A 1128 10.83 48.30 46.02
N GLU A 1129 11.83 48.71 45.22
CA GLU A 1129 11.88 50.06 44.65
C GLU A 1129 10.98 50.19 43.41
N ILE A 1130 10.93 49.17 42.54
CA ILE A 1130 10.03 49.20 41.39
C ILE A 1130 8.55 49.07 41.81
N VAL A 1131 8.26 48.34 42.89
CA VAL A 1131 6.89 48.23 43.44
C VAL A 1131 6.35 49.59 43.91
N LYS A 1132 7.20 50.42 44.50
CA LYS A 1132 6.83 51.80 44.90
C LYS A 1132 6.47 52.69 43.72
N LYS A 1133 6.90 52.33 42.51
CA LYS A 1133 6.59 53.07 41.27
C LYS A 1133 5.28 52.61 40.61
N ILE A 1134 4.58 51.60 41.14
CA ILE A 1134 3.29 51.17 40.59
C ILE A 1134 2.25 52.28 40.81
N PRO A 1135 1.63 52.83 39.76
CA PRO A 1135 0.61 53.86 39.89
C PRO A 1135 -0.60 53.37 40.71
N ASP A 1136 -1.15 54.20 41.59
CA ASP A 1136 -2.37 53.86 42.34
C ASP A 1136 -3.57 53.55 41.43
N SER A 1137 -3.57 54.06 40.19
CA SER A 1137 -4.57 53.71 39.19
C SER A 1137 -4.52 52.22 38.82
N TYR A 1138 -3.35 51.59 38.79
CA TYR A 1138 -3.22 50.16 38.45
C TYR A 1138 -3.81 49.26 39.54
N LYS A 1139 -3.59 49.62 40.81
CA LYS A 1139 -4.17 48.95 41.99
C LYS A 1139 -5.71 48.92 41.96
N LYS A 1140 -6.33 49.91 41.31
CA LYS A 1140 -7.79 50.07 41.23
C LYS A 1140 -8.43 49.44 39.98
N MET A 1141 -7.65 48.97 39.00
CA MET A 1141 -8.21 48.47 37.73
C MET A 1141 -8.95 47.14 37.89
N LYS A 1142 -8.40 46.20 38.67
CA LYS A 1142 -9.02 44.92 39.01
C LYS A 1142 -8.79 44.61 40.49
N PRO A 1143 -9.53 45.27 41.40
CA PRO A 1143 -9.30 45.17 42.84
C PRO A 1143 -9.72 43.81 43.42
N ASP A 1144 -10.47 43.01 42.66
CA ASP A 1144 -10.89 41.66 43.01
C ASP A 1144 -9.82 40.59 42.76
N ILE A 1145 -8.68 40.97 42.13
CA ILE A 1145 -7.59 40.04 41.81
C ILE A 1145 -6.46 40.20 42.82
N THR A 1146 -6.00 39.07 43.38
CA THR A 1146 -4.79 38.99 44.19
C THR A 1146 -3.58 38.85 43.27
N TYR A 1147 -2.69 39.84 43.32
CA TYR A 1147 -1.45 39.86 42.56
C TYR A 1147 -0.30 39.29 43.37
N LEU A 1148 0.32 38.22 42.88
CA LEU A 1148 1.42 37.52 43.55
C LEU A 1148 2.71 37.60 42.74
N PHE A 1149 3.84 37.76 43.42
CA PHE A 1149 5.14 37.43 42.87
C PHE A 1149 5.30 35.90 42.74
N THR A 1150 6.30 35.47 41.97
CA THR A 1150 6.65 34.06 41.77
C THR A 1150 7.01 33.31 43.07
N ASP A 1151 7.45 34.02 44.12
CA ASP A 1151 7.69 33.44 45.45
C ASP A 1151 6.45 33.42 46.35
N GLY A 1152 5.28 33.80 45.83
CA GLY A 1152 4.01 33.82 46.55
C GLY A 1152 3.81 35.06 47.44
N SER A 1153 4.77 35.99 47.49
CA SER A 1153 4.55 37.26 48.18
C SER A 1153 3.58 38.17 47.42
N HIS A 1154 2.81 38.99 48.13
CA HIS A 1154 1.84 39.88 47.50
C HIS A 1154 2.52 41.10 46.85
N VAL A 1155 2.07 41.47 45.66
CA VAL A 1155 2.53 42.67 44.93
C VAL A 1155 1.96 43.94 45.55
N PHE A 1156 0.73 43.85 46.06
CA PHE A 1156 0.04 44.92 46.77
C PHE A 1156 -0.19 44.48 48.21
N ASP A 1157 0.07 45.36 49.17
CA ASP A 1157 -0.37 45.14 50.55
C ASP A 1157 -1.89 44.88 50.56
N GLU A 1158 -2.33 43.83 51.25
CA GLU A 1158 -3.76 43.51 51.33
C GLU A 1158 -4.53 44.72 51.85
N PHE A 1159 -5.53 45.18 51.08
CA PHE A 1159 -6.53 46.09 51.63
C PHE A 1159 -7.24 45.35 52.74
N HIS A 1160 -6.86 45.62 54.00
CA HIS A 1160 -7.75 45.38 55.12
C HIS A 1160 -9.02 46.20 54.87
N LEU A 1161 -10.05 45.54 54.33
CA LEU A 1161 -11.41 46.03 54.36
C LEU A 1161 -11.82 46.10 55.84
N SER A 1162 -11.57 47.24 56.48
CA SER A 1162 -12.34 47.64 57.64
C SER A 1162 -13.71 48.12 57.14
N GLU A 1163 -14.70 47.23 57.30
CA GLU A 1163 -16.16 47.39 57.22
C GLU A 1163 -16.78 48.32 56.16
#